data_AF-A0A8C0X0Z6-F1
#
_entry.id   AF-A0A8C0X0Z6-F1
#
_cell.length_a   1.000
_cell.length_b   1.000
_cell.length_c   1.000
_cell.angle_alpha   90.00
_cell.angle_beta   90.00
_cell.angle_gamma   90.00
#
_symmetry.space_group_name_H-M   'P 1'
#
loop_
_entity.id
_entity.type
_entity.pdbx_description
1 polymer ?
#
loop_
_entity_poly.entity_id
_entity_poly.type
_entity_poly.pdbx_seq_one_letter_code
_entity_poly.pdbx_strand_id
1 'polypeptide(L)'
;MAAAAAVEAAASSGALWSLVQDFVIGQQESPADQVAADVKSGSYTVLQVVEALGSSLENPEPRTRARGIQLLSQVLLQCHPLLLEKEVVHLILFYENRLKDHHLVIPSVLQGLRALSLCVALPPGLAVSVLKAIFQEVHVQSLPQVDRHIVYSIITNFMQTREEELKGLGADFTFGFIQVMDGEKDPRNLLVAFRIVHELISREYSLGPFVEELFEVTSCYFPIDFTPPPNDSHGIQRDDLILSLRAVMASTPQFAEFLLPLLIEKVDSEIMSAKLDSLQTLNACCAVYGQKELKDFLPSLWASIRREVFQTASERVEAEGLAALHSLTACLSRSVLRADAEDLLDSFLSNILQDCRHHLCEPDMKLVWPSAKLLQAAASASARACDHITSNVLPLLLEQFYKHSQSNQRRTILEMILGFLKLQQKWSYEDKDEMPLSSFKDQLCSLVFMALTDPSTQLQLVGIRTLTVLGAQPDLLSSGDVELAVGHLFRLSFLEEDSQSCRVAALEASGTLATLYPGAFSSHLVPKLAKEINRGMYSSSGPAFTSKALGAFMLAITQGNLISWLLAGDSDLTRDDGPTKCSQYLRCLQVLSAISTHASIVKETLPLLLQHLWQVNKGNMVAGSNEVIAICQSLQQVAEKCQQDPQSCWYFHETAVPCLLALAVQASMPEKEPPVLRKVLLEDGVLSAMASVIGTATTHLSPELAAQSVTCIVPLFLDGNTSFLPENSFSSRFQPFQAGSLQQRRLVALLMAFVCSLPRNVEIPQLNRLMRELLELSCCHSCSFSSTAAAKCFAGLLNKHPAGQQLDEFLQLAVDTVDAHLGSQPSRSQAFTLLLWVTKALVLRYHPLSSCLTARVMGLLSDPELGPAAADGFSLLMSDCTDVLTRAGHAEVRIMFRQRFFTDNVPALVQGFHAAPQDVKPNYLKGLSHVLNKLPKPVLLPELPTLLSLLLEALSCPDSVVQLSTLSCLQPLLLEAPQVMSLHVDTLVTKFLNLSSSPSMAVRIAALQCMHALTRLPTPVLLPYKLQVIRALAKPLDDKKRLVRKEAVSARGEW
;
A
#
# COMPACT_ATOMS: atom_id res chain seq x y z
N MET A 1 -40.17 -0.42 74.35
CA MET A 1 -39.12 -0.20 73.34
C MET A 1 -37.91 -1.11 73.53
N ALA A 2 -37.38 -1.33 74.75
CA ALA A 2 -36.26 -2.28 74.97
C ALA A 2 -36.60 -3.76 74.68
N ALA A 3 -37.84 -4.20 74.94
CA ALA A 3 -38.27 -5.57 74.61
C ALA A 3 -38.52 -5.80 73.10
N ALA A 4 -38.82 -4.74 72.34
CA ALA A 4 -39.03 -4.84 70.88
C ALA A 4 -37.68 -4.94 70.15
N ALA A 5 -36.68 -4.18 70.56
CA ALA A 5 -35.31 -4.27 70.01
C ALA A 5 -34.63 -5.62 70.30
N ALA A 6 -34.92 -6.25 71.45
CA ALA A 6 -34.40 -7.58 71.79
C ALA A 6 -35.05 -8.71 70.95
N VAL A 7 -36.32 -8.58 70.58
CA VAL A 7 -37.02 -9.53 69.71
C VAL A 7 -36.58 -9.38 68.25
N GLU A 8 -36.30 -8.15 67.80
CA GLU A 8 -35.76 -7.87 66.46
C GLU A 8 -34.32 -8.38 66.30
N ALA A 9 -33.47 -8.24 67.33
CA ALA A 9 -32.10 -8.79 67.34
C ALA A 9 -32.05 -10.33 67.44
N ALA A 10 -33.02 -10.97 68.11
CA ALA A 10 -33.12 -12.43 68.15
C ALA A 10 -33.69 -13.02 66.84
N ALA A 11 -34.60 -12.29 66.17
CA ALA A 11 -35.11 -12.67 64.85
C ALA A 11 -34.04 -12.51 63.75
N SER A 12 -33.20 -11.47 63.82
CA SER A 12 -32.08 -11.29 62.87
C SER A 12 -30.99 -12.34 63.04
N SER A 13 -30.63 -12.73 64.28
CA SER A 13 -29.63 -13.80 64.46
C SER A 13 -30.13 -15.16 63.95
N GLY A 14 -31.43 -15.45 64.05
CA GLY A 14 -32.03 -16.69 63.52
C GLY A 14 -32.01 -16.77 61.99
N ALA A 15 -32.18 -15.63 61.30
CA ALA A 15 -32.11 -15.56 59.85
C ALA A 15 -30.69 -15.83 59.32
N LEU A 16 -29.66 -15.24 59.93
CA LEU A 16 -28.26 -15.52 59.57
C LEU A 16 -27.89 -16.99 59.77
N TRP A 17 -28.30 -17.59 60.90
CA TRP A 17 -28.07 -19.01 61.16
C TRP A 17 -28.72 -19.92 60.12
N SER A 18 -29.93 -19.60 59.67
CA SER A 18 -30.60 -20.36 58.61
C SER A 18 -29.85 -20.29 57.27
N LEU A 19 -29.41 -19.09 56.86
CA LEU A 19 -28.63 -18.88 55.63
C LEU A 19 -27.30 -19.64 55.67
N VAL A 20 -26.61 -19.63 56.81
CA VAL A 20 -25.38 -20.39 57.02
C VAL A 20 -25.64 -21.89 56.93
N GLN A 21 -26.69 -22.38 57.59
CA GLN A 21 -27.02 -23.81 57.60
C GLN A 21 -27.41 -24.32 56.19
N ASP A 22 -28.21 -23.54 55.46
CA ASP A 22 -28.63 -23.85 54.09
C ASP A 22 -27.44 -23.96 53.12
N PHE A 23 -26.46 -23.06 53.28
CA PHE A 23 -25.22 -23.11 52.51
C PHE A 23 -24.34 -24.29 52.91
N VAL A 24 -24.11 -24.51 54.21
CA VAL A 24 -23.20 -25.56 54.69
C VAL A 24 -23.70 -26.96 54.34
N ILE A 25 -25.02 -27.20 54.38
CA ILE A 25 -25.65 -28.47 53.98
C ILE A 25 -25.68 -28.65 52.45
N GLY A 26 -25.44 -27.57 51.69
CA GLY A 26 -25.34 -27.61 50.23
C GLY A 26 -26.69 -27.52 49.51
N GLN A 27 -27.73 -26.97 50.15
CA GLN A 27 -29.06 -26.86 49.54
C GLN A 27 -29.17 -25.73 48.52
N GLN A 28 -28.45 -24.61 48.72
CA GLN A 28 -28.40 -23.47 47.79
C GLN A 28 -27.04 -22.76 47.84
N GLU A 29 -26.54 -22.24 46.71
CA GLU A 29 -25.34 -21.37 46.66
C GLU A 29 -25.68 -19.87 46.82
N SER A 30 -26.95 -19.49 46.62
CA SER A 30 -27.46 -18.12 46.76
C SER A 30 -27.26 -17.45 48.13
N PRO A 31 -27.15 -18.15 49.27
CA PRO A 31 -26.97 -17.49 50.56
C PRO A 31 -25.69 -16.65 50.66
N ALA A 32 -24.64 -16.96 49.88
CA ALA A 32 -23.38 -16.21 49.95
C ALA A 32 -23.53 -14.75 49.51
N ASP A 33 -24.25 -14.50 48.41
CA ASP A 33 -24.52 -13.15 47.92
C ASP A 33 -25.44 -12.37 48.86
N GLN A 34 -26.43 -13.06 49.44
CA GLN A 34 -27.33 -12.44 50.41
C GLN A 34 -26.58 -12.06 51.70
N VAL A 35 -25.78 -12.97 52.25
CA VAL A 35 -24.96 -12.69 53.44
C VAL A 35 -23.96 -11.57 53.15
N ALA A 36 -23.33 -11.54 51.97
CA ALA A 36 -22.45 -10.44 51.58
C ALA A 36 -23.19 -9.10 51.47
N ALA A 37 -24.41 -9.07 50.93
CA ALA A 37 -25.25 -7.87 50.86
C ALA A 37 -25.67 -7.38 52.26
N ASP A 38 -25.99 -8.31 53.16
CA ASP A 38 -26.36 -8.00 54.54
C ASP A 38 -25.16 -7.44 55.33
N VAL A 39 -23.94 -7.94 55.08
CA VAL A 39 -22.71 -7.37 55.64
C VAL A 39 -22.44 -5.96 55.08
N LYS A 40 -22.58 -5.77 53.76
CA LYS A 40 -22.38 -4.45 53.10
C LYS A 40 -23.38 -3.39 53.58
N SER A 41 -24.61 -3.79 53.89
CA SER A 41 -25.65 -2.90 54.42
C SER A 41 -25.54 -2.65 55.93
N GLY A 42 -24.63 -3.32 56.62
CA GLY A 42 -24.45 -3.23 58.07
C GLY A 42 -25.49 -4.01 58.88
N SER A 43 -26.29 -4.87 58.22
CA SER A 43 -27.30 -5.71 58.88
C SER A 43 -26.66 -6.80 59.73
N TYR A 44 -25.49 -7.31 59.31
CA TYR A 44 -24.63 -8.18 60.11
C TYR A 44 -23.18 -7.69 60.07
N THR A 45 -22.42 -7.96 61.13
CA THR A 45 -20.96 -7.78 61.13
C THR A 45 -20.25 -9.06 60.69
N VAL A 46 -19.01 -8.94 60.21
CA VAL A 46 -18.19 -10.11 59.86
C VAL A 46 -17.98 -11.02 61.08
N LEU A 47 -17.86 -10.45 62.28
CA LEU A 47 -17.79 -11.21 63.53
C LEU A 47 -19.04 -12.08 63.73
N GLN A 48 -20.25 -11.53 63.52
CA GLN A 48 -21.50 -12.29 63.65
C GLN A 48 -21.59 -13.44 62.64
N VAL A 49 -21.07 -13.26 61.43
CA VAL A 49 -20.98 -14.33 60.42
C VAL A 49 -20.02 -15.43 60.87
N VAL A 50 -18.85 -15.07 61.42
CA VAL A 50 -17.86 -16.02 61.94
C VAL A 50 -18.42 -16.79 63.15
N GLU A 51 -19.11 -16.12 64.07
CA GLU A 51 -19.78 -16.75 65.22
C GLU A 51 -20.86 -17.75 64.78
N ALA A 52 -21.69 -17.38 63.78
CA ALA A 52 -22.71 -18.27 63.22
C ALA A 52 -22.09 -19.49 62.51
N LEU A 53 -20.90 -19.35 61.94
CA LEU A 53 -20.15 -20.45 61.32
C LEU A 53 -19.48 -21.38 62.34
N GLY A 54 -19.35 -21.00 63.62
CA GLY A 54 -18.53 -21.70 64.62
C GLY A 54 -18.73 -23.21 64.67
N SER A 55 -19.97 -23.69 64.76
CA SER A 55 -20.26 -25.13 64.81
C SER A 55 -19.92 -25.89 63.53
N SER A 56 -19.91 -25.21 62.37
CA SER A 56 -19.50 -25.79 61.09
C SER A 56 -17.98 -25.84 60.94
N LEU A 57 -17.27 -24.85 61.48
CA LEU A 57 -15.81 -24.73 61.41
C LEU A 57 -15.09 -25.70 62.36
N GLU A 58 -15.74 -26.10 63.45
CA GLU A 58 -15.21 -27.08 64.43
C GLU A 58 -15.70 -28.51 64.16
N ASN A 59 -16.49 -28.73 63.12
CA ASN A 59 -17.04 -30.05 62.80
C ASN A 59 -15.91 -31.05 62.45
N PRO A 60 -15.97 -32.31 62.93
CA PRO A 60 -14.95 -33.31 62.61
C PRO A 60 -14.87 -33.65 61.11
N GLU A 61 -15.95 -33.46 60.35
CA GLU A 61 -15.99 -33.75 58.91
C GLU A 61 -15.31 -32.64 58.07
N PRO A 62 -14.26 -32.96 57.29
CA PRO A 62 -13.53 -31.97 56.50
C PRO A 62 -14.38 -31.22 55.46
N ARG A 63 -15.39 -31.87 54.88
CA ARG A 63 -16.26 -31.26 53.88
C ARG A 63 -17.14 -30.15 54.48
N THR A 64 -17.64 -30.38 55.69
CA THR A 64 -18.43 -29.40 56.43
C THR A 64 -17.59 -28.17 56.78
N ARG A 65 -16.35 -28.39 57.24
CA ARG A 65 -15.38 -27.30 57.47
C ARG A 65 -15.08 -26.54 56.18
N ALA A 66 -14.81 -27.25 55.08
CA ALA A 66 -14.51 -26.64 53.78
C ALA A 66 -15.66 -25.75 53.30
N ARG A 67 -16.92 -26.20 53.38
CA ARG A 67 -18.10 -25.39 53.03
C ARG A 67 -18.26 -24.15 53.93
N GLY A 68 -18.05 -24.30 55.23
CA GLY A 68 -18.09 -23.17 56.16
C GLY A 68 -17.04 -22.10 55.84
N ILE A 69 -15.80 -22.53 55.58
CA ILE A 69 -14.72 -21.61 55.17
C ILE A 69 -15.00 -21.03 53.78
N GLN A 70 -15.56 -21.81 52.85
CA GLN A 70 -15.91 -21.33 51.51
C GLN A 70 -16.92 -20.18 51.57
N LEU A 71 -17.97 -20.30 52.41
CA LEU A 71 -18.93 -19.22 52.62
C LEU A 71 -18.23 -17.97 53.15
N LEU A 72 -17.41 -18.12 54.19
CA LEU A 72 -16.66 -17.00 54.76
C LEU A 72 -15.78 -16.33 53.71
N SER A 73 -15.03 -17.11 52.93
CA SER A 73 -14.15 -16.61 51.87
C SER A 73 -14.92 -15.87 50.76
N GLN A 74 -16.11 -16.36 50.38
CA GLN A 74 -16.97 -15.68 49.39
C GLN A 74 -17.50 -14.35 49.92
N VAL A 75 -17.92 -14.30 51.19
CA VAL A 75 -18.35 -13.06 51.85
C VAL A 75 -17.19 -12.07 51.94
N LEU A 76 -16.00 -12.52 52.35
CA LEU A 76 -14.80 -11.68 52.45
C LEU A 76 -14.38 -11.12 51.09
N LEU A 77 -14.46 -11.91 50.01
CA LEU A 77 -14.10 -11.44 48.67
C LEU A 77 -14.96 -10.24 48.25
N GLN A 78 -16.22 -10.21 48.66
CA GLN A 78 -17.14 -9.10 48.40
C GLN A 78 -17.01 -7.93 49.39
N CYS A 79 -16.51 -8.17 50.60
CA CYS A 79 -16.53 -7.21 51.70
C CYS A 79 -15.14 -6.69 52.10
N HIS A 80 -14.06 -7.15 51.46
CA HIS A 80 -12.68 -6.81 51.79
C HIS A 80 -12.37 -5.31 51.98
N PRO A 81 -13.00 -4.33 51.27
CA PRO A 81 -12.71 -2.91 51.50
C PRO A 81 -13.25 -2.37 52.82
N LEU A 82 -14.18 -3.09 53.47
CA LEU A 82 -14.89 -2.66 54.67
C LEU A 82 -14.28 -3.22 55.97
N LEU A 83 -13.29 -4.11 55.86
CA LEU A 83 -12.67 -4.77 57.01
C LEU A 83 -11.79 -3.80 57.79
N LEU A 84 -11.93 -3.82 59.12
CA LEU A 84 -11.06 -3.08 60.02
C LEU A 84 -9.73 -3.81 60.19
N GLU A 85 -8.66 -3.04 60.45
CA GLU A 85 -7.31 -3.57 60.65
C GLU A 85 -7.26 -4.71 61.67
N LYS A 86 -7.95 -4.56 62.81
CA LYS A 86 -8.03 -5.61 63.84
C LYS A 86 -8.72 -6.89 63.33
N GLU A 87 -9.74 -6.77 62.50
CA GLU A 87 -10.46 -7.91 61.94
C GLU A 87 -9.57 -8.65 60.95
N VAL A 88 -8.85 -7.91 60.09
CA VAL A 88 -7.90 -8.47 59.14
C VAL A 88 -6.82 -9.29 59.85
N VAL A 89 -6.25 -8.78 60.96
CA VAL A 89 -5.24 -9.52 61.75
C VAL A 89 -5.78 -10.87 62.24
N HIS A 90 -6.97 -10.86 62.86
CA HIS A 90 -7.56 -12.09 63.41
C HIS A 90 -7.94 -13.08 62.30
N LEU A 91 -8.49 -12.58 61.20
CA LEU A 91 -8.84 -13.41 60.05
C LEU A 91 -7.59 -14.04 59.44
N ILE A 92 -6.51 -13.28 59.23
CA ILE A 92 -5.26 -13.83 58.70
C ILE A 92 -4.72 -14.95 59.58
N LEU A 93 -4.60 -14.71 60.89
CA LEU A 93 -4.12 -15.74 61.83
C LEU A 93 -5.02 -16.99 61.83
N PHE A 94 -6.33 -16.79 61.73
CA PHE A 94 -7.28 -17.89 61.59
C PHE A 94 -7.04 -18.69 60.29
N TYR A 95 -6.94 -18.02 59.15
CA TYR A 95 -6.73 -18.65 57.85
C TYR A 95 -5.36 -19.34 57.77
N GLU A 96 -4.29 -18.73 58.30
CA GLU A 96 -2.95 -19.34 58.39
C GLU A 96 -2.98 -20.64 59.20
N ASN A 97 -3.66 -20.65 60.35
CA ASN A 97 -3.82 -21.87 61.15
C ASN A 97 -4.63 -22.94 60.38
N ARG A 98 -5.60 -22.52 59.56
CA ARG A 98 -6.43 -23.43 58.76
C ARG A 98 -5.74 -23.95 57.49
N LEU A 99 -4.62 -23.37 57.06
CA LEU A 99 -3.77 -23.96 56.01
C LEU A 99 -3.21 -25.32 56.43
N LYS A 100 -3.09 -25.58 57.74
CA LYS A 100 -2.62 -26.84 58.32
C LYS A 100 -3.71 -27.92 58.44
N ASP A 101 -4.94 -27.61 58.00
CA ASP A 101 -6.07 -28.52 58.05
C ASP A 101 -6.01 -29.54 56.88
N HIS A 102 -7.05 -30.36 56.73
CA HIS A 102 -7.17 -31.36 55.68
C HIS A 102 -7.09 -30.75 54.27
N HIS A 103 -6.51 -31.46 53.31
CA HIS A 103 -6.31 -30.98 51.93
C HIS A 103 -7.58 -30.54 51.17
N LEU A 104 -8.77 -30.95 51.65
CA LEU A 104 -10.07 -30.54 51.09
C LEU A 104 -10.49 -29.13 51.53
N VAL A 105 -9.90 -28.64 52.61
CA VAL A 105 -10.21 -27.36 53.24
C VAL A 105 -9.32 -26.25 52.67
N ILE A 106 -8.05 -26.57 52.37
CA ILE A 106 -7.02 -25.65 51.87
C ILE A 106 -7.50 -24.76 50.70
N PRO A 107 -8.20 -25.26 49.66
CA PRO A 107 -8.72 -24.40 48.58
C PRO A 107 -9.60 -23.26 49.06
N SER A 108 -10.49 -23.53 50.02
CA SER A 108 -11.39 -22.53 50.59
C SER A 108 -10.64 -21.53 51.46
N VAL A 109 -9.57 -21.98 52.13
CA VAL A 109 -8.67 -21.13 52.92
C VAL A 109 -7.91 -20.17 52.01
N LEU A 110 -7.35 -20.66 50.91
CA LEU A 110 -6.64 -19.83 49.91
C LEU A 110 -7.54 -18.76 49.29
N GLN A 111 -8.81 -19.06 49.03
CA GLN A 111 -9.78 -18.05 48.56
C GLN A 111 -9.95 -16.90 49.55
N GLY A 112 -9.98 -17.20 50.86
CA GLY A 112 -10.08 -16.18 51.90
C GLY A 112 -8.79 -15.37 52.01
N LEU A 113 -7.63 -16.01 51.96
CA LEU A 113 -6.33 -15.31 51.92
C LEU A 113 -6.19 -14.41 50.68
N ARG A 114 -6.76 -14.80 49.53
CA ARG A 114 -6.84 -13.93 48.35
C ARG A 114 -7.73 -12.73 48.56
N ALA A 115 -8.87 -12.87 49.24
CA ALA A 115 -9.69 -11.72 49.60
C ALA A 115 -8.93 -10.77 50.55
N LEU A 116 -8.23 -11.34 51.54
CA LEU A 116 -7.48 -10.58 52.53
C LEU A 116 -6.23 -9.91 51.92
N SER A 117 -5.60 -10.48 50.90
CA SER A 117 -4.47 -9.84 50.20
C SER A 117 -4.85 -8.62 49.36
N LEU A 118 -6.16 -8.39 49.12
CA LEU A 118 -6.68 -7.19 48.49
C LEU A 118 -6.97 -6.05 49.49
N CYS A 119 -6.86 -6.31 50.80
CA CYS A 119 -7.18 -5.33 51.84
C CYS A 119 -6.09 -4.26 51.94
N VAL A 120 -6.49 -2.98 51.96
CA VAL A 120 -5.56 -1.85 52.13
C VAL A 120 -5.11 -1.73 53.59
N ALA A 121 -6.00 -2.03 54.54
CA ALA A 121 -5.79 -1.95 55.99
C ALA A 121 -5.07 -3.18 56.57
N LEU A 122 -3.97 -3.60 55.94
CA LEU A 122 -3.12 -4.70 56.38
C LEU A 122 -1.91 -4.16 57.16
N PRO A 123 -1.74 -4.51 58.45
CA PRO A 123 -0.56 -4.16 59.25
C PRO A 123 0.76 -4.66 58.65
N PRO A 124 1.87 -3.93 58.88
CA PRO A 124 3.18 -4.37 58.40
C PRO A 124 3.59 -5.70 59.03
N GLY A 125 4.19 -6.58 58.23
CA GLY A 125 4.65 -7.91 58.62
C GLY A 125 3.64 -9.03 58.38
N LEU A 126 2.33 -8.73 58.26
CA LEU A 126 1.34 -9.76 57.98
C LEU A 126 1.37 -10.26 56.54
N ALA A 127 1.72 -9.42 55.55
CA ALA A 127 1.92 -9.89 54.18
C ALA A 127 3.04 -10.94 54.12
N VAL A 128 4.14 -10.67 54.82
CA VAL A 128 5.28 -11.59 54.97
C VAL A 128 4.87 -12.87 55.69
N SER A 129 4.10 -12.77 56.77
CA SER A 129 3.57 -13.93 57.50
C SER A 129 2.74 -14.85 56.59
N VAL A 130 1.80 -14.27 55.85
CA VAL A 130 0.90 -15.03 54.96
C VAL A 130 1.70 -15.77 53.89
N LEU A 131 2.66 -15.09 53.25
CA LEU A 131 3.49 -15.71 52.22
C LEU A 131 4.37 -16.83 52.79
N LYS A 132 5.00 -16.63 53.95
CA LYS A 132 5.77 -17.69 54.62
C LYS A 132 4.88 -18.90 54.95
N ALA A 133 3.68 -18.66 55.47
CA ALA A 133 2.74 -19.73 55.80
C ALA A 133 2.31 -20.51 54.55
N ILE A 134 2.05 -19.82 53.43
CA ILE A 134 1.73 -20.48 52.15
C ILE A 134 2.92 -21.31 51.67
N PHE A 135 4.13 -20.75 51.63
CA PHE A 135 5.33 -21.47 51.15
C PHE A 135 5.67 -22.68 52.01
N GLN A 136 5.41 -22.61 53.32
CA GLN A 136 5.74 -23.67 54.26
C GLN A 136 4.70 -24.80 54.30
N GLU A 137 3.41 -24.45 54.24
CA GLU A 137 2.32 -25.40 54.53
C GLU A 137 1.60 -25.92 53.27
N VAL A 138 1.75 -25.25 52.12
CA VAL A 138 0.99 -25.56 50.90
C VAL A 138 1.89 -26.13 49.80
N HIS A 139 1.68 -27.39 49.45
CA HIS A 139 2.32 -27.99 48.28
C HIS A 139 1.54 -27.64 47.00
N VAL A 140 1.93 -26.55 46.33
CA VAL A 140 1.19 -25.94 45.21
C VAL A 140 0.94 -26.89 44.06
N GLN A 141 1.90 -27.77 43.74
CA GLN A 141 1.80 -28.72 42.62
C GLN A 141 0.66 -29.74 42.82
N SER A 142 0.27 -30.01 44.07
CA SER A 142 -0.85 -30.90 44.39
C SER A 142 -2.23 -30.24 44.23
N LEU A 143 -2.29 -28.92 44.11
CA LEU A 143 -3.55 -28.19 44.03
C LEU A 143 -4.15 -28.25 42.63
N PRO A 144 -5.49 -28.18 42.50
CA PRO A 144 -6.17 -27.94 41.23
C PRO A 144 -5.71 -26.64 40.56
N GLN A 145 -5.85 -26.57 39.24
CA GLN A 145 -5.39 -25.43 38.43
C GLN A 145 -5.92 -24.07 38.91
N VAL A 146 -7.22 -24.00 39.25
CA VAL A 146 -7.87 -22.77 39.72
C VAL A 146 -7.29 -22.33 41.07
N ASP A 147 -6.97 -23.27 41.95
CA ASP A 147 -6.42 -22.97 43.27
C ASP A 147 -4.96 -22.54 43.19
N ARG A 148 -4.17 -23.10 42.27
CA ARG A 148 -2.83 -22.57 41.95
C ARG A 148 -2.89 -21.12 41.46
N HIS A 149 -3.88 -20.79 40.62
CA HIS A 149 -4.09 -19.41 40.16
C HIS A 149 -4.36 -18.44 41.33
N ILE A 150 -5.07 -18.91 42.36
CA ILE A 150 -5.33 -18.14 43.59
C ILE A 150 -4.03 -17.87 44.34
N VAL A 151 -3.14 -18.86 44.47
CA VAL A 151 -1.81 -18.69 45.09
C VAL A 151 -1.00 -17.62 44.34
N TYR A 152 -0.89 -17.72 43.01
CA TYR A 152 -0.19 -16.69 42.22
C TYR A 152 -0.83 -15.31 42.36
N SER A 153 -2.17 -15.23 42.40
CA SER A 153 -2.89 -13.98 42.60
C SER A 153 -2.55 -13.32 43.94
N ILE A 154 -2.46 -14.10 45.02
CA ILE A 154 -2.06 -13.61 46.35
C ILE A 154 -0.66 -12.99 46.28
N ILE A 155 0.29 -13.69 45.64
CA ILE A 155 1.67 -13.22 45.50
C ILE A 155 1.69 -11.89 44.72
N THR A 156 1.01 -11.83 43.57
CA THR A 156 0.95 -10.60 42.77
C THR A 156 0.27 -9.43 43.50
N ASN A 157 -0.78 -9.70 44.29
CA ASN A 157 -1.43 -8.66 45.09
C ASN A 157 -0.45 -8.04 46.09
N PHE A 158 0.35 -8.86 46.78
CA PHE A 158 1.34 -8.37 47.72
C PHE A 158 2.55 -7.71 47.05
N MET A 159 3.01 -8.21 45.90
CA MET A 159 4.06 -7.52 45.12
C MET A 159 3.62 -6.13 44.66
N GLN A 160 2.33 -5.91 44.43
CA GLN A 160 1.79 -4.60 44.07
C GLN A 160 1.61 -3.67 45.28
N THR A 161 1.17 -4.19 46.42
CA THR A 161 0.72 -3.37 47.56
C THR A 161 1.71 -3.27 48.72
N ARG A 162 2.69 -4.19 48.79
CA ARG A 162 3.59 -4.40 49.94
C ARG A 162 5.02 -4.73 49.49
N GLU A 163 5.47 -4.11 48.40
CA GLU A 163 6.79 -4.37 47.77
C GLU A 163 7.97 -4.31 48.77
N GLU A 164 8.05 -3.25 49.59
CA GLU A 164 9.12 -3.07 50.58
C GLU A 164 9.19 -4.20 51.62
N GLU A 165 8.04 -4.71 52.07
CA GLU A 165 7.99 -5.82 53.02
C GLU A 165 8.49 -7.13 52.39
N LEU A 166 8.10 -7.38 51.14
CA LEU A 166 8.55 -8.54 50.38
C LEU A 166 10.04 -8.42 50.01
N LYS A 167 10.57 -7.22 49.76
CA LYS A 167 12.02 -6.99 49.62
C LYS A 167 12.76 -7.25 50.93
N GLY A 168 12.15 -6.91 52.06
CA GLY A 168 12.67 -7.16 53.40
C GLY A 168 12.79 -8.65 53.77
N LEU A 169 12.06 -9.55 53.09
CA LEU A 169 12.25 -11.01 53.19
C LEU A 169 13.57 -11.49 52.58
N GLY A 170 14.22 -10.67 51.74
CA GLY A 170 15.45 -11.04 51.06
C GLY A 170 15.28 -12.22 50.11
N ALA A 171 16.33 -13.03 50.00
CA ALA A 171 16.38 -14.16 49.07
C ALA A 171 15.39 -15.31 49.41
N ASP A 172 14.89 -15.36 50.65
CA ASP A 172 13.90 -16.36 51.07
C ASP A 172 12.58 -16.21 50.30
N PHE A 173 12.20 -14.99 49.91
CA PHE A 173 11.01 -14.77 49.09
C PHE A 173 11.20 -15.35 47.68
N THR A 174 12.36 -15.07 47.06
CA THR A 174 12.72 -15.61 45.76
C THR A 174 12.72 -17.14 45.78
N PHE A 175 13.39 -17.75 46.77
CA PHE A 175 13.42 -19.20 46.93
C PHE A 175 12.04 -19.81 47.15
N GLY A 176 11.23 -19.22 48.04
CA GLY A 176 9.85 -19.66 48.26
C GLY A 176 9.01 -19.59 46.99
N PHE A 177 9.18 -18.52 46.18
CA PHE A 177 8.48 -18.42 44.90
C PHE A 177 8.96 -19.45 43.87
N ILE A 178 10.27 -19.75 43.79
CA ILE A 178 10.80 -20.81 42.92
C ILE A 178 10.08 -22.14 43.22
N GLN A 179 9.93 -22.50 44.49
CA GLN A 179 9.22 -23.71 44.91
C GLN A 179 7.73 -23.70 44.54
N VAL A 180 7.08 -22.54 44.59
CA VAL A 180 5.68 -22.37 44.18
C VAL A 180 5.50 -22.49 42.67
N MET A 181 6.45 -21.98 41.89
CA MET A 181 6.39 -22.01 40.42
C MET A 181 6.74 -23.38 39.83
N ASP A 182 7.54 -24.18 40.55
CA ASP A 182 8.05 -25.45 40.05
C ASP A 182 6.93 -26.36 39.48
N GLY A 183 7.14 -26.85 38.25
CA GLY A 183 6.23 -27.78 37.58
C GLY A 183 4.84 -27.25 37.20
N GLU A 184 4.61 -25.93 37.12
CA GLU A 184 3.35 -25.39 36.59
C GLU A 184 3.19 -25.70 35.08
N LYS A 185 2.00 -26.13 34.67
CA LYS A 185 1.74 -26.56 33.28
C LYS A 185 0.60 -25.79 32.62
N ASP A 186 -0.24 -25.11 33.40
CA ASP A 186 -1.36 -24.38 32.85
C ASP A 186 -0.90 -23.03 32.26
N PRO A 187 -1.23 -22.73 30.99
CA PRO A 187 -0.73 -21.52 30.32
C PRO A 187 -1.20 -20.23 31.00
N ARG A 188 -2.37 -20.20 31.65
CA ARG A 188 -2.86 -19.01 32.35
C ARG A 188 -2.01 -18.71 33.57
N ASN A 189 -1.62 -19.76 34.29
CA ASN A 189 -0.78 -19.64 35.47
C ASN A 189 0.67 -19.34 35.09
N LEU A 190 1.18 -19.94 34.01
CA LEU A 190 2.53 -19.66 33.51
C LEU A 190 2.73 -18.19 33.15
N LEU A 191 1.76 -17.53 32.50
CA LEU A 191 1.86 -16.10 32.20
C LEU A 191 1.99 -15.26 33.49
N VAL A 192 1.24 -15.61 34.54
CA VAL A 192 1.33 -14.92 35.83
C VAL A 192 2.66 -15.22 36.51
N ALA A 193 3.12 -16.48 36.48
CA ALA A 193 4.38 -16.89 37.06
C ALA A 193 5.57 -16.20 36.39
N PHE A 194 5.61 -16.15 35.05
CA PHE A 194 6.61 -15.40 34.29
C PHE A 194 6.58 -13.91 34.62
N ARG A 195 5.39 -13.31 34.78
CA ARG A 195 5.28 -11.91 35.24
C ARG A 195 5.90 -11.72 36.62
N ILE A 196 5.65 -12.64 37.56
CA ILE A 196 6.26 -12.56 38.90
C ILE A 196 7.79 -12.64 38.80
N VAL A 197 8.36 -13.57 38.02
CA VAL A 197 9.81 -13.65 37.82
C VAL A 197 10.36 -12.36 37.20
N HIS A 198 9.70 -11.83 36.17
CA HIS A 198 10.10 -10.57 35.56
C HIS A 198 10.05 -9.41 36.56
N GLU A 199 9.03 -9.34 37.42
CA GLU A 199 8.92 -8.33 38.47
C GLU A 199 9.99 -8.50 39.57
N LEU A 200 10.36 -9.74 39.94
CA LEU A 200 11.48 -10.00 40.85
C LEU A 200 12.77 -9.36 40.31
N ILE A 201 13.03 -9.52 39.02
CA ILE A 201 14.24 -9.00 38.37
C ILE A 201 14.16 -7.48 38.18
N SER A 202 13.11 -7.01 37.50
CA SER A 202 12.97 -5.59 37.10
C SER A 202 12.78 -4.63 38.27
N ARG A 203 12.27 -5.12 39.41
CA ARG A 203 12.10 -4.32 40.63
C ARG A 203 13.23 -4.53 41.63
N GLU A 204 14.32 -5.20 41.24
CA GLU A 204 15.53 -5.37 42.07
C GLU A 204 15.27 -6.12 43.40
N TYR A 205 14.49 -7.21 43.37
CA TYR A 205 14.40 -8.12 44.51
C TYR A 205 15.73 -8.86 44.72
N SER A 206 16.04 -9.19 45.98
CA SER A 206 17.23 -9.97 46.30
C SER A 206 17.09 -11.40 45.80
N LEU A 207 17.83 -11.77 44.74
CA LEU A 207 17.87 -13.15 44.25
C LEU A 207 18.76 -14.06 45.12
N GLY A 208 19.77 -13.48 45.79
CA GLY A 208 20.70 -14.23 46.65
C GLY A 208 21.50 -15.28 45.85
N PRO A 209 21.76 -16.47 46.42
CA PRO A 209 22.44 -17.55 45.70
C PRO A 209 21.54 -18.25 44.66
N PHE A 210 20.25 -17.90 44.59
CA PHE A 210 19.24 -18.66 43.86
C PHE A 210 19.08 -18.25 42.39
N VAL A 211 20.10 -17.63 41.79
CA VAL A 211 20.03 -17.17 40.40
C VAL A 211 19.94 -18.35 39.43
N GLU A 212 20.74 -19.40 39.68
CA GLU A 212 20.73 -20.63 38.89
C GLU A 212 19.38 -21.34 39.01
N GLU A 213 18.86 -21.51 40.22
CA GLU A 213 17.57 -22.18 40.47
C GLU A 213 16.39 -21.39 39.86
N LEU A 214 16.43 -20.06 39.89
CA LEU A 214 15.44 -19.22 39.22
C LEU A 214 15.51 -19.36 37.69
N PHE A 215 16.72 -19.50 37.15
CA PHE A 215 16.90 -19.78 35.74
C PHE A 215 16.43 -21.20 35.37
N GLU A 216 16.75 -22.22 36.16
CA GLU A 216 16.34 -23.61 35.91
C GLU A 216 14.81 -23.74 35.85
N VAL A 217 14.11 -23.17 36.83
CA VAL A 217 12.64 -23.27 36.90
C VAL A 217 11.95 -22.55 35.74
N THR A 218 12.59 -21.55 35.13
CA THR A 218 12.03 -20.83 33.96
C THR A 218 12.50 -21.40 32.62
N SER A 219 13.73 -21.85 32.52
CA SER A 219 14.34 -22.35 31.27
C SER A 219 13.79 -23.69 30.82
N CYS A 220 13.25 -24.50 31.73
CA CYS A 220 12.63 -25.79 31.39
C CYS A 220 11.45 -25.69 30.41
N TYR A 221 10.85 -24.50 30.24
CA TYR A 221 9.78 -24.23 29.27
C TYR A 221 10.29 -23.85 27.87
N PHE A 222 11.60 -23.80 27.65
CA PHE A 222 12.19 -23.34 26.39
C PHE A 222 12.65 -24.51 25.47
N PRO A 223 12.23 -24.56 24.18
CA PRO A 223 11.23 -23.71 23.55
C PRO A 223 9.80 -24.09 23.96
N ILE A 224 8.87 -23.14 23.87
CA ILE A 224 7.47 -23.38 24.23
C ILE A 224 6.83 -24.31 23.20
N ASP A 225 6.47 -25.52 23.64
CA ASP A 225 5.65 -26.47 22.89
C ASP A 225 4.20 -26.43 23.39
N PHE A 226 3.42 -25.48 22.86
CA PHE A 226 2.02 -25.29 23.20
C PHE A 226 1.15 -25.17 21.95
N THR A 227 0.04 -25.91 21.94
CA THR A 227 -1.00 -25.79 20.91
C THR A 227 -2.32 -25.37 21.58
N PRO A 228 -2.90 -24.20 21.23
CA PRO A 228 -4.12 -23.73 21.86
C PRO A 228 -5.30 -24.66 21.54
N PRO A 229 -6.19 -24.95 22.52
CA PRO A 229 -7.41 -25.70 22.27
C PRO A 229 -8.33 -24.97 21.26
N PRO A 230 -9.02 -25.69 20.34
CA PRO A 230 -9.79 -25.08 19.25
C PRO A 230 -11.01 -24.22 19.69
N ASN A 231 -11.33 -24.15 20.98
CA ASN A 231 -12.42 -23.35 21.57
C ASN A 231 -12.01 -22.76 22.94
N ASP A 232 -10.76 -22.28 23.09
CA ASP A 232 -10.36 -21.64 24.35
C ASP A 232 -11.08 -20.30 24.54
N SER A 233 -11.90 -20.20 25.60
CA SER A 233 -12.62 -18.99 25.98
C SER A 233 -11.70 -17.85 26.43
N HIS A 234 -10.44 -18.15 26.78
CA HIS A 234 -9.47 -17.16 27.25
C HIS A 234 -8.53 -16.68 26.13
N GLY A 235 -8.48 -17.40 25.00
CA GLY A 235 -7.77 -16.99 23.80
C GLY A 235 -6.24 -16.96 23.88
N ILE A 236 -5.61 -17.62 24.86
CA ILE A 236 -4.14 -17.60 25.01
C ILE A 236 -3.50 -18.33 23.84
N GLN A 237 -2.60 -17.66 23.14
CA GLN A 237 -1.84 -18.19 22.02
C GLN A 237 -0.45 -18.65 22.47
N ARG A 238 0.17 -19.50 21.64
CA ARG A 238 1.56 -19.93 21.84
C ARG A 238 2.53 -18.75 21.94
N ASP A 239 2.35 -17.76 21.07
CA ASP A 239 3.24 -16.61 20.99
C ASP A 239 3.17 -15.72 22.27
N ASP A 240 2.03 -15.71 22.99
CA ASP A 240 1.91 -15.00 24.27
C ASP A 240 2.86 -15.58 25.33
N LEU A 241 2.99 -16.91 25.38
CA LEU A 241 3.91 -17.61 26.28
C LEU A 241 5.36 -17.42 25.86
N ILE A 242 5.66 -17.52 24.56
CA ILE A 242 7.03 -17.31 24.02
C ILE A 242 7.52 -15.90 24.36
N LEU A 243 6.70 -14.88 24.12
CA LEU A 243 7.06 -13.49 24.40
C LEU A 243 7.23 -13.23 25.90
N SER A 244 6.36 -13.81 26.73
CA SER A 244 6.46 -13.67 28.19
C SER A 244 7.72 -14.34 28.74
N LEU A 245 8.05 -15.55 28.27
CA LEU A 245 9.28 -16.24 28.66
C LEU A 245 10.52 -15.49 28.17
N ARG A 246 10.51 -14.97 26.94
CA ARG A 246 11.61 -14.14 26.41
C ARG A 246 11.82 -12.87 27.24
N ALA A 247 10.75 -12.21 27.66
CA ALA A 247 10.84 -11.02 28.52
C ALA A 247 11.54 -11.36 29.84
N VAL A 248 11.24 -12.52 30.44
CA VAL A 248 11.94 -13.00 31.64
C VAL A 248 13.40 -13.30 31.33
N MET A 249 13.68 -14.14 30.34
CA MET A 249 15.04 -14.61 30.03
C MET A 249 16.00 -13.48 29.65
N ALA A 250 15.50 -12.46 28.93
CA ALA A 250 16.31 -11.33 28.47
C ALA A 250 16.34 -10.15 29.47
N SER A 251 15.70 -10.25 30.63
CA SER A 251 15.57 -9.12 31.58
C SER A 251 16.81 -8.83 32.41
N THR A 252 17.76 -9.76 32.53
CA THR A 252 18.96 -9.60 33.37
C THR A 252 20.22 -10.22 32.76
N PRO A 253 21.38 -9.55 32.83
CA PRO A 253 22.66 -10.14 32.45
C PRO A 253 23.11 -11.27 33.38
N GLN A 254 22.52 -11.40 34.58
CA GLN A 254 22.84 -12.50 35.51
C GLN A 254 22.47 -13.88 34.96
N PHE A 255 21.56 -13.95 33.97
CA PHE A 255 21.24 -15.19 33.27
C PHE A 255 22.20 -15.52 32.13
N ALA A 256 23.15 -14.65 31.78
CA ALA A 256 23.97 -14.83 30.58
C ALA A 256 24.77 -16.13 30.56
N GLU A 257 25.38 -16.50 31.68
CA GLU A 257 26.22 -17.71 31.78
C GLU A 257 25.43 -19.01 31.60
N PHE A 258 24.11 -18.98 31.83
CA PHE A 258 23.21 -20.13 31.68
C PHE A 258 22.41 -20.09 30.36
N LEU A 259 21.92 -18.90 29.99
CA LEU A 259 21.07 -18.68 28.82
C LEU A 259 21.84 -18.82 27.52
N LEU A 260 23.05 -18.24 27.40
CA LEU A 260 23.80 -18.28 26.15
C LEU A 260 24.14 -19.73 25.72
N PRO A 261 24.60 -20.63 26.62
CA PRO A 261 24.74 -22.05 26.31
C PRO A 261 23.45 -22.70 25.83
N LEU A 262 22.32 -22.44 26.50
CA LEU A 262 21.02 -22.99 26.12
C LEU A 262 20.59 -22.51 24.72
N LEU A 263 20.74 -21.23 24.43
CA LEU A 263 20.39 -20.67 23.12
C LEU A 263 21.26 -21.31 22.02
N ILE A 264 22.57 -21.47 22.25
CA ILE A 264 23.47 -22.15 21.30
C ILE A 264 23.00 -23.59 21.05
N GLU A 265 22.72 -24.36 22.12
CA GLU A 265 22.21 -25.74 22.00
C GLU A 265 20.93 -25.80 21.16
N LYS A 266 20.00 -24.86 21.38
CA LYS A 266 18.73 -24.84 20.65
C LYS A 266 18.86 -24.35 19.21
N VAL A 267 19.75 -23.40 18.92
CA VAL A 267 20.08 -22.99 17.53
C VAL A 267 20.69 -24.16 16.76
N ASP A 268 21.55 -24.95 17.40
CA ASP A 268 22.22 -26.09 16.80
C ASP A 268 21.34 -27.35 16.65
N SER A 269 20.16 -27.37 17.28
CA SER A 269 19.17 -28.45 17.14
C SER A 269 18.54 -28.47 15.74
N GLU A 270 17.88 -29.57 15.33
CA GLU A 270 17.18 -29.62 14.02
C GLU A 270 15.77 -28.98 14.05
N ILE A 271 15.31 -28.52 15.22
CA ILE A 271 13.92 -28.07 15.42
C ILE A 271 13.77 -26.61 14.98
N MET A 272 13.08 -26.38 13.86
CA MET A 272 12.92 -25.05 13.24
C MET A 272 12.34 -23.97 14.17
N SER A 273 11.32 -24.30 14.98
CA SER A 273 10.74 -23.35 15.94
C SER A 273 11.73 -22.99 17.04
N ALA A 274 12.48 -23.97 17.55
CA ALA A 274 13.52 -23.74 18.55
C ALA A 274 14.61 -22.80 18.02
N LYS A 275 15.05 -22.99 16.76
CA LYS A 275 16.04 -22.09 16.13
C LYS A 275 15.55 -20.64 16.10
N LEU A 276 14.30 -20.43 15.66
CA LEU A 276 13.72 -19.09 15.59
C LEU A 276 13.60 -18.45 16.98
N ASP A 277 13.02 -19.17 17.94
CA ASP A 277 12.84 -18.65 19.29
C ASP A 277 14.18 -18.32 19.95
N SER A 278 15.22 -19.11 19.69
CA SER A 278 16.57 -18.86 20.20
C SER A 278 17.23 -17.62 19.62
N LEU A 279 17.18 -17.46 18.30
CA LEU A 279 17.76 -16.28 17.63
C LEU A 279 17.02 -14.99 18.02
N GLN A 280 15.70 -15.05 18.13
CA GLN A 280 14.89 -13.92 18.59
C GLN A 280 15.15 -13.57 20.06
N THR A 281 15.34 -14.59 20.90
CA THR A 281 15.69 -14.38 22.31
C THR A 281 17.10 -13.81 22.44
N LEU A 282 18.06 -14.29 21.65
CA LEU A 282 19.42 -13.72 21.58
C LEU A 282 19.40 -12.25 21.16
N ASN A 283 18.58 -11.88 20.17
CA ASN A 283 18.36 -10.49 19.77
C ASN A 283 17.86 -9.63 20.95
N ALA A 284 16.90 -10.13 21.72
CA ALA A 284 16.40 -9.44 22.91
C ALA A 284 17.48 -9.30 23.99
N CYS A 285 18.29 -10.35 24.22
CA CYS A 285 19.38 -10.31 25.19
C CYS A 285 20.45 -9.26 24.81
N CYS A 286 20.79 -9.13 23.53
CA CYS A 286 21.76 -8.13 23.04
C CYS A 286 21.34 -6.66 23.27
N ALA A 287 20.09 -6.40 23.66
CA ALA A 287 19.65 -5.07 24.07
C ALA A 287 20.07 -4.72 25.52
N VAL A 288 20.26 -5.73 26.37
CA VAL A 288 20.54 -5.58 27.81
C VAL A 288 21.96 -6.04 28.18
N TYR A 289 22.49 -7.04 27.47
CA TYR A 289 23.81 -7.61 27.72
C TYR A 289 24.93 -6.65 27.29
N GLY A 290 26.11 -6.87 27.84
CA GLY A 290 27.33 -6.18 27.46
C GLY A 290 28.41 -7.13 26.96
N GLN A 291 29.60 -6.56 26.79
CA GLN A 291 30.77 -7.31 26.36
C GLN A 291 31.19 -8.42 27.33
N LYS A 292 31.09 -8.18 28.64
CA LYS A 292 31.57 -9.11 29.67
C LYS A 292 30.83 -10.44 29.61
N GLU A 293 29.51 -10.38 29.48
CA GLU A 293 28.61 -11.53 29.46
C GLU A 293 28.78 -12.36 28.18
N LEU A 294 29.04 -11.71 27.05
CA LEU A 294 29.16 -12.35 25.75
C LEU A 294 30.56 -12.94 25.49
N LYS A 295 31.61 -12.45 26.17
CA LYS A 295 33.03 -12.71 25.86
C LYS A 295 33.33 -14.19 25.65
N ASP A 296 32.89 -15.05 26.57
CA ASP A 296 33.26 -16.47 26.57
C ASP A 296 32.48 -17.30 25.54
N PHE A 297 31.31 -16.83 25.10
CA PHE A 297 30.39 -17.55 24.21
C PHE A 297 30.40 -17.04 22.76
N LEU A 298 30.96 -15.87 22.53
CA LEU A 298 30.95 -15.16 21.25
C LEU A 298 31.52 -15.98 20.06
N PRO A 299 32.61 -16.77 20.19
CA PRO A 299 33.05 -17.65 19.11
C PRO A 299 32.02 -18.72 18.73
N SER A 300 31.37 -19.33 19.73
CA SER A 300 30.36 -20.38 19.54
C SER A 300 29.05 -19.83 18.97
N LEU A 301 28.61 -18.64 19.44
CA LEU A 301 27.47 -17.92 18.88
C LEU A 301 27.67 -17.63 17.40
N TRP A 302 28.85 -17.11 17.03
CA TRP A 302 29.20 -16.87 15.63
C TRP A 302 29.18 -18.15 14.80
N ALA A 303 29.81 -19.23 15.29
CA ALA A 303 29.82 -20.50 14.57
C ALA A 303 28.41 -21.04 14.30
N SER A 304 27.50 -20.89 15.26
CA SER A 304 26.10 -21.34 15.16
C SER A 304 25.30 -20.46 14.19
N ILE A 305 25.37 -19.13 14.32
CA ILE A 305 24.70 -18.18 13.41
C ILE A 305 25.20 -18.37 11.97
N ARG A 306 26.52 -18.47 11.78
CA ARG A 306 27.14 -18.71 10.49
C ARG A 306 26.59 -20.00 9.88
N ARG A 307 26.61 -21.11 10.62
CA ARG A 307 26.11 -22.41 10.17
C ARG A 307 24.68 -22.31 9.66
N GLU A 308 23.80 -21.68 10.42
CA GLU A 308 22.39 -21.56 10.04
C GLU A 308 22.18 -20.71 8.80
N VAL A 309 22.88 -19.58 8.63
CA VAL A 309 22.77 -18.74 7.43
C VAL A 309 23.25 -19.47 6.17
N PHE A 310 24.21 -20.40 6.29
CA PHE A 310 24.63 -21.23 5.16
C PHE A 310 23.71 -22.42 4.86
N GLN A 311 23.13 -23.03 5.90
CA GLN A 311 22.45 -24.33 5.78
C GLN A 311 20.92 -24.24 5.70
N THR A 312 20.32 -23.20 6.29
CA THR A 312 18.87 -23.13 6.42
C THR A 312 18.19 -22.90 5.07
N ALA A 313 17.08 -23.60 4.84
CA ALA A 313 16.16 -23.30 3.73
C ALA A 313 15.08 -22.28 4.15
N SER A 314 14.99 -21.94 5.43
CA SER A 314 13.99 -21.02 5.97
C SER A 314 14.52 -19.59 5.93
N GLU A 315 13.95 -18.77 5.05
CA GLU A 315 14.27 -17.33 4.96
C GLU A 315 14.06 -16.60 6.30
N ARG A 316 13.13 -17.08 7.15
CA ARG A 316 12.91 -16.53 8.49
C ARG A 316 14.08 -16.79 9.43
N VAL A 317 14.63 -18.00 9.43
CA VAL A 317 15.81 -18.33 10.25
C VAL A 317 17.03 -17.58 9.74
N GLU A 318 17.18 -17.48 8.42
CA GLU A 318 18.26 -16.67 7.83
C GLU A 318 18.17 -15.21 8.29
N ALA A 319 16.99 -14.60 8.21
CA ALA A 319 16.77 -13.22 8.63
C ALA A 319 17.05 -13.00 10.12
N GLU A 320 16.55 -13.88 11.01
CA GLU A 320 16.80 -13.79 12.45
C GLU A 320 18.27 -14.04 12.80
N GLY A 321 18.96 -14.92 12.06
CA GLY A 321 20.40 -15.14 12.19
C GLY A 321 21.23 -13.91 11.83
N LEU A 322 20.88 -13.25 10.72
CA LEU A 322 21.51 -11.99 10.32
C LEU A 322 21.21 -10.87 11.32
N ALA A 323 19.98 -10.79 11.84
CA ALA A 323 19.62 -9.85 12.89
C ALA A 323 20.39 -10.11 14.19
N ALA A 324 20.57 -11.38 14.59
CA ALA A 324 21.38 -11.78 15.73
C ALA A 324 22.83 -11.32 15.59
N LEU A 325 23.43 -11.52 14.41
CA LEU A 325 24.78 -11.05 14.13
C LEU A 325 24.88 -9.52 14.22
N HIS A 326 23.92 -8.80 13.64
CA HIS A 326 23.84 -7.34 13.74
C HIS A 326 23.72 -6.87 15.20
N SER A 327 22.84 -7.49 16.00
CA SER A 327 22.62 -7.12 17.40
C SER A 327 23.86 -7.40 18.25
N LEU A 328 24.56 -8.51 18.01
CA LEU A 328 25.83 -8.85 18.65
C LEU A 328 26.91 -7.81 18.33
N THR A 329 27.13 -7.51 17.05
CA THR A 329 28.15 -6.50 16.66
C THR A 329 27.79 -5.11 17.16
N ALA A 330 26.50 -4.73 17.17
CA ALA A 330 26.03 -3.48 17.74
C ALA A 330 26.32 -3.42 19.25
N CYS A 331 26.03 -4.49 19.99
CA CYS A 331 26.32 -4.60 21.42
C CYS A 331 27.81 -4.41 21.74
N LEU A 332 28.68 -5.08 20.99
CA LEU A 332 30.13 -4.94 21.13
C LEU A 332 30.59 -3.51 20.79
N SER A 333 30.07 -2.91 19.71
CA SER A 333 30.45 -1.55 19.30
C SER A 333 30.11 -0.48 20.34
N ARG A 334 28.97 -0.60 21.03
CA ARG A 334 28.60 0.30 22.14
C ARG A 334 29.52 0.15 23.35
N SER A 335 30.10 -1.04 23.54
CA SER A 335 30.96 -1.33 24.69
C SER A 335 32.37 -0.72 24.54
N VAL A 336 32.83 -0.48 23.31
CA VAL A 336 34.16 0.10 23.04
C VAL A 336 34.32 1.52 23.60
N LEU A 337 33.22 2.27 23.75
CA LEU A 337 33.24 3.62 24.32
C LEU A 337 33.34 3.62 25.86
N ARG A 338 33.24 2.46 26.52
CA ARG A 338 33.34 2.35 27.98
C ARG A 338 34.81 2.24 28.38
N ALA A 339 35.29 3.22 29.16
CA ALA A 339 36.71 3.46 29.45
C ALA A 339 37.50 2.27 30.07
N ASP A 340 36.81 1.29 30.64
CA ASP A 340 37.43 0.15 31.35
C ASP A 340 37.32 -1.20 30.60
N ALA A 341 36.80 -1.22 29.36
CA ALA A 341 36.56 -2.45 28.60
C ALA A 341 37.66 -2.74 27.56
N GLU A 342 38.16 -3.98 27.50
CA GLU A 342 39.01 -4.45 26.39
C GLU A 342 38.26 -4.34 25.06
N ASP A 343 38.87 -3.90 23.96
CA ASP A 343 38.17 -3.84 22.68
C ASP A 343 38.02 -5.25 22.05
N LEU A 344 36.85 -5.88 22.24
CA LEU A 344 36.52 -7.16 21.61
C LEU A 344 35.87 -7.02 20.23
N LEU A 345 35.52 -5.80 19.80
CA LEU A 345 34.85 -5.62 18.51
C LEU A 345 35.81 -5.97 17.37
N ASP A 346 37.00 -5.38 17.35
CA ASP A 346 37.92 -5.54 16.22
C ASP A 346 38.40 -6.99 16.07
N SER A 347 38.65 -7.69 17.18
CA SER A 347 39.02 -9.11 17.17
C SER A 347 37.86 -10.00 16.67
N PHE A 348 36.62 -9.70 17.07
CA PHE A 348 35.45 -10.42 16.59
C PHE A 348 35.22 -10.23 15.09
N LEU A 349 35.27 -8.98 14.61
CA LEU A 349 35.12 -8.65 13.19
C LEU A 349 36.23 -9.31 12.35
N SER A 350 37.46 -9.33 12.85
CA SER A 350 38.58 -10.00 12.20
C SER A 350 38.35 -11.51 12.07
N ASN A 351 37.79 -12.16 13.09
CA ASN A 351 37.44 -13.58 13.04
C ASN A 351 36.34 -13.85 12.00
N ILE A 352 35.29 -13.02 11.96
CA ILE A 352 34.24 -13.11 10.93
C ILE A 352 34.83 -12.98 9.53
N LEU A 353 35.69 -11.97 9.32
CA LEU A 353 36.36 -11.73 8.05
C LEU A 353 37.22 -12.93 7.63
N GLN A 354 38.00 -13.49 8.54
CA GLN A 354 38.86 -14.65 8.28
C GLN A 354 38.03 -15.87 7.86
N ASP A 355 36.93 -16.16 8.57
CA ASP A 355 36.03 -17.27 8.26
C ASP A 355 35.27 -17.08 6.94
N CYS A 356 34.94 -15.85 6.56
CA CYS A 356 34.23 -15.58 5.32
C CYS A 356 35.17 -15.43 4.11
N ARG A 357 36.46 -15.14 4.33
CA ARG A 357 37.42 -14.81 3.27
C ARG A 357 37.57 -15.92 2.23
N HIS A 358 37.69 -17.18 2.66
CA HIS A 358 37.87 -18.30 1.73
C HIS A 358 36.63 -18.47 0.84
N HIS A 359 35.43 -18.43 1.43
CA HIS A 359 34.17 -18.48 0.70
C HIS A 359 34.02 -17.31 -0.30
N LEU A 360 34.45 -16.09 0.06
CA LEU A 360 34.45 -14.94 -0.83
C LEU A 360 35.42 -15.09 -2.01
N CYS A 361 36.53 -15.81 -1.81
CA CYS A 361 37.56 -15.98 -2.83
C CYS A 361 37.35 -17.21 -3.73
N GLU A 362 36.41 -18.08 -3.38
CA GLU A 362 36.08 -19.28 -4.16
C GLU A 362 35.32 -18.94 -5.45
N PRO A 363 35.54 -19.70 -6.54
CA PRO A 363 34.84 -19.48 -7.81
C PRO A 363 33.36 -19.89 -7.76
N ASP A 364 32.94 -20.68 -6.77
CA ASP A 364 31.55 -21.08 -6.58
C ASP A 364 30.73 -19.94 -5.93
N MET A 365 29.72 -19.48 -6.66
CA MET A 365 28.87 -18.36 -6.22
C MET A 365 27.87 -18.75 -5.12
N LYS A 366 27.67 -20.05 -4.84
CA LYS A 366 26.69 -20.51 -3.84
C LYS A 366 27.04 -20.09 -2.42
N LEU A 367 28.32 -20.15 -2.05
CA LEU A 367 28.80 -19.82 -0.70
C LEU A 367 29.19 -18.34 -0.58
N VAL A 368 29.46 -17.69 -1.70
CA VAL A 368 29.84 -16.28 -1.77
C VAL A 368 28.72 -15.37 -1.26
N TRP A 369 27.45 -15.68 -1.60
CA TRP A 369 26.30 -14.83 -1.28
C TRP A 369 25.87 -14.85 0.20
N PRO A 370 25.71 -16.01 0.86
CA PRO A 370 25.49 -16.06 2.31
C PRO A 370 26.61 -15.38 3.10
N SER A 371 27.87 -15.53 2.67
CA SER A 371 29.03 -14.84 3.27
C SER A 371 28.90 -13.33 3.18
N ALA A 372 28.56 -12.80 2.00
CA ALA A 372 28.35 -11.38 1.80
C ALA A 372 27.21 -10.84 2.67
N LYS A 373 26.10 -11.59 2.81
CA LYS A 373 24.99 -11.22 3.70
C LYS A 373 25.42 -11.14 5.17
N LEU A 374 26.16 -12.13 5.68
CA LEU A 374 26.71 -12.10 7.05
C LEU A 374 27.57 -10.86 7.29
N LEU A 375 28.49 -10.58 6.37
CA LEU A 375 29.37 -9.41 6.45
C LEU A 375 28.59 -8.10 6.36
N GLN A 376 27.57 -8.01 5.50
CA GLN A 376 26.70 -6.84 5.43
C GLN A 376 25.87 -6.65 6.71
N ALA A 377 25.39 -7.73 7.32
CA ALA A 377 24.66 -7.66 8.59
C ALA A 377 25.57 -7.13 9.72
N ALA A 378 26.78 -7.69 9.85
CA ALA A 378 27.78 -7.20 10.80
C ALA A 378 28.17 -5.73 10.54
N ALA A 379 28.43 -5.36 9.28
CA ALA A 379 28.78 -3.99 8.87
C ALA A 379 27.64 -3.00 9.13
N SER A 380 26.39 -3.44 8.99
CA SER A 380 25.22 -2.58 9.18
C SER A 380 24.96 -2.18 10.64
N ALA A 381 25.72 -2.71 11.59
CA ALA A 381 25.49 -2.53 13.02
C ALA A 381 26.06 -1.25 13.62
N SER A 382 27.16 -0.73 13.06
CA SER A 382 27.77 0.55 13.47
C SER A 382 28.68 1.09 12.37
N ALA A 383 28.97 2.39 12.39
CA ALA A 383 29.91 3.02 11.47
C ALA A 383 31.30 2.35 11.52
N ARG A 384 31.86 2.17 12.72
CA ARG A 384 33.16 1.50 12.93
C ARG A 384 33.19 0.08 12.36
N ALA A 385 32.14 -0.72 12.58
CA ALA A 385 32.06 -2.07 12.00
C ALA A 385 31.95 -2.03 10.48
N CYS A 386 31.19 -1.07 9.93
CA CYS A 386 31.09 -0.83 8.51
C CYS A 386 32.46 -0.50 7.89
N ASP A 387 33.19 0.44 8.45
CA ASP A 387 34.50 0.86 7.93
C ASP A 387 35.52 -0.27 7.99
N HIS A 388 35.59 -0.99 9.11
CA HIS A 388 36.49 -2.12 9.27
C HIS A 388 36.19 -3.24 8.24
N ILE A 389 34.92 -3.63 8.10
CA ILE A 389 34.53 -4.69 7.16
C ILE A 389 34.72 -4.23 5.70
N THR A 390 34.23 -3.05 5.35
CA THR A 390 34.27 -2.57 3.96
C THR A 390 35.69 -2.37 3.45
N SER A 391 36.60 -1.84 4.27
CA SER A 391 38.03 -1.70 3.94
C SER A 391 38.71 -3.04 3.62
N ASN A 392 38.28 -4.12 4.27
CA ASN A 392 38.86 -5.46 4.09
C ASN A 392 38.17 -6.28 2.99
N VAL A 393 36.85 -6.10 2.79
CA VAL A 393 36.05 -6.90 1.85
C VAL A 393 36.10 -6.32 0.43
N LEU A 394 36.11 -5.00 0.29
CA LEU A 394 36.03 -4.37 -1.02
C LEU A 394 37.20 -4.74 -1.95
N PRO A 395 38.48 -4.80 -1.50
CA PRO A 395 39.58 -5.27 -2.34
C PRO A 395 39.37 -6.70 -2.86
N LEU A 396 38.82 -7.59 -2.02
CA LEU A 396 38.58 -8.99 -2.38
C LEU A 396 37.50 -9.12 -3.44
N LEU A 397 36.39 -8.38 -3.29
CA LEU A 397 35.30 -8.38 -4.27
C LEU A 397 35.73 -7.73 -5.59
N LEU A 398 36.54 -6.67 -5.54
CA LEU A 398 37.12 -6.05 -6.74
C LEU A 398 38.01 -7.05 -7.49
N GLU A 399 38.94 -7.71 -6.79
CA GLU A 399 39.81 -8.73 -7.39
C GLU A 399 38.99 -9.87 -8.02
N GLN A 400 37.95 -10.35 -7.34
CA GLN A 400 37.06 -11.38 -7.86
C GLN A 400 36.28 -10.92 -9.09
N PHE A 401 35.81 -9.67 -9.12
CA PHE A 401 35.14 -9.12 -10.30
C PHE A 401 36.04 -9.16 -11.54
N TYR A 402 37.33 -8.79 -11.39
CA TYR A 402 38.29 -8.81 -12.49
C TYR A 402 38.72 -10.23 -12.89
N LYS A 403 38.80 -11.18 -11.93
CA LYS A 403 39.10 -12.59 -12.21
C LYS A 403 37.99 -13.30 -12.98
N HIS A 404 36.73 -13.00 -12.68
CA HIS A 404 35.60 -13.63 -13.35
C HIS A 404 35.26 -12.94 -14.68
N SER A 405 35.09 -13.74 -15.75
CA SER A 405 34.71 -13.23 -17.08
C SER A 405 33.23 -13.36 -17.40
N GLN A 406 32.46 -14.15 -16.64
CA GLN A 406 31.03 -14.38 -16.91
C GLN A 406 30.17 -13.23 -16.36
N SER A 407 29.26 -12.70 -17.19
CA SER A 407 28.40 -11.58 -16.81
C SER A 407 27.53 -11.86 -15.58
N ASN A 408 27.02 -13.09 -15.41
CA ASN A 408 26.20 -13.44 -14.24
C ASN A 408 27.00 -13.43 -12.93
N GLN A 409 28.26 -13.84 -12.97
CA GLN A 409 29.16 -13.81 -11.80
C GLN A 409 29.50 -12.36 -11.46
N ARG A 410 29.90 -11.56 -12.46
CA ARG A 410 30.14 -10.11 -12.33
C ARG A 410 28.93 -9.36 -11.77
N ARG A 411 27.72 -9.69 -12.23
CA ARG A 411 26.46 -9.13 -11.72
C ARG A 411 26.30 -9.40 -10.23
N THR A 412 26.48 -10.65 -9.83
CA THR A 412 26.33 -11.08 -8.43
C THR A 412 27.35 -10.38 -7.53
N ILE A 413 28.61 -10.31 -7.95
CA ILE A 413 29.67 -9.60 -7.22
C ILE A 413 29.36 -8.10 -7.12
N LEU A 414 28.91 -7.46 -8.21
CA LEU A 414 28.56 -6.04 -8.18
C LEU A 414 27.33 -5.75 -7.30
N GLU A 415 26.37 -6.67 -7.21
CA GLU A 415 25.26 -6.55 -6.25
C GLU A 415 25.74 -6.61 -4.80
N MET A 416 26.75 -7.43 -4.49
CA MET A 416 27.36 -7.45 -3.15
C MET A 416 28.05 -6.14 -2.83
N ILE A 417 28.86 -5.64 -3.77
CA ILE A 417 29.55 -4.34 -3.65
C ILE A 417 28.50 -3.24 -3.43
N LEU A 418 27.42 -3.23 -4.20
CA LEU A 418 26.32 -2.28 -4.05
C LEU A 418 25.70 -2.31 -2.64
N GLY A 419 25.55 -3.48 -2.03
CA GLY A 419 25.08 -3.61 -0.64
C GLY A 419 25.99 -2.87 0.35
N PHE A 420 27.30 -3.07 0.25
CA PHE A 420 28.28 -2.37 1.09
C PHE A 420 28.32 -0.85 0.85
N LEU A 421 28.22 -0.41 -0.42
CA LEU A 421 28.20 1.02 -0.76
C LEU A 421 26.98 1.74 -0.16
N LYS A 422 25.82 1.07 -0.13
CA LYS A 422 24.61 1.60 0.53
C LYS A 422 24.75 1.68 2.04
N LEU A 423 25.42 0.71 2.68
CA LEU A 423 25.69 0.75 4.11
C LEU A 423 26.62 1.90 4.47
N GLN A 424 27.65 2.14 3.66
CA GLN A 424 28.52 3.32 3.80
C GLN A 424 27.71 4.62 3.71
N GLN A 425 26.80 4.75 2.72
CA GLN A 425 25.90 5.91 2.63
C GLN A 425 25.05 6.14 3.88
N LYS A 426 24.60 5.06 4.53
CA LYS A 426 23.76 5.13 5.73
C LYS A 426 24.49 5.78 6.91
N TRP A 427 25.81 5.56 7.03
CA TRP A 427 26.63 6.00 8.17
C TRP A 427 27.48 7.24 7.89
N SER A 428 27.63 7.66 6.63
CA SER A 428 28.55 8.70 6.12
C SER A 428 28.22 10.16 6.53
N TYR A 429 27.84 10.42 7.79
CA TYR A 429 27.54 11.78 8.29
C TYR A 429 28.62 12.37 9.22
N GLU A 430 29.65 11.62 9.60
CA GLU A 430 30.68 12.07 10.55
C GLU A 430 32.10 11.94 9.94
N ASP A 431 32.85 13.05 10.00
CA ASP A 431 34.24 13.32 9.59
C ASP A 431 34.73 12.86 8.19
N LYS A 432 35.06 13.86 7.36
CA LYS A 432 35.47 13.74 5.95
C LYS A 432 36.87 13.15 5.73
N ASP A 433 37.69 13.02 6.76
CA ASP A 433 39.13 12.93 6.57
C ASP A 433 39.66 11.52 6.27
N GLU A 434 38.89 10.45 6.53
CA GLU A 434 39.33 9.06 6.24
C GLU A 434 38.20 8.14 5.75
N MET A 435 37.49 8.50 4.68
CA MET A 435 36.54 7.57 4.05
C MET A 435 37.28 6.41 3.36
N PRO A 436 37.09 5.14 3.76
CA PRO A 436 37.75 3.99 3.13
C PRO A 436 37.53 3.89 1.62
N LEU A 437 36.38 4.38 1.15
CA LEU A 437 35.98 4.36 -0.26
C LEU A 437 36.86 5.24 -1.16
N SER A 438 37.52 6.27 -0.61
CA SER A 438 38.37 7.18 -1.39
C SER A 438 39.51 6.44 -2.10
N SER A 439 40.09 5.43 -1.44
CA SER A 439 41.17 4.59 -1.98
C SER A 439 40.73 3.67 -3.11
N PHE A 440 39.42 3.43 -3.26
CA PHE A 440 38.85 2.49 -4.24
C PHE A 440 38.03 3.17 -5.33
N LYS A 441 37.90 4.50 -5.29
CA LYS A 441 37.09 5.31 -6.21
C LYS A 441 37.28 4.92 -7.69
N ASP A 442 38.52 4.97 -8.18
CA ASP A 442 38.80 4.74 -9.60
C ASP A 442 38.47 3.31 -10.04
N GLN A 443 38.70 2.33 -9.16
CA GLN A 443 38.38 0.92 -9.41
C GLN A 443 36.87 0.70 -9.44
N LEU A 444 36.11 1.36 -8.55
CA LEU A 444 34.65 1.31 -8.54
C LEU A 444 34.05 1.95 -9.79
N CYS A 445 34.54 3.12 -10.21
CA CYS A 445 34.12 3.76 -11.45
C CYS A 445 34.38 2.86 -12.66
N SER A 446 35.58 2.28 -12.75
CA SER A 446 35.95 1.32 -13.80
C SER A 446 34.98 0.14 -13.84
N LEU A 447 34.65 -0.44 -12.69
CA LEU A 447 33.71 -1.55 -12.58
C LEU A 447 32.32 -1.17 -13.08
N VAL A 448 31.80 -0.04 -12.64
CA VAL A 448 30.50 0.46 -13.09
C VAL A 448 30.48 0.66 -14.61
N PHE A 449 31.50 1.29 -15.20
CA PHE A 449 31.55 1.49 -16.65
C PHE A 449 31.69 0.17 -17.43
N MET A 450 32.42 -0.82 -16.90
CA MET A 450 32.42 -2.18 -17.47
C MET A 450 31.01 -2.82 -17.42
N ALA A 451 30.29 -2.67 -16.29
CA ALA A 451 28.95 -3.20 -16.16
C ALA A 451 27.96 -2.51 -17.12
N LEU A 452 28.10 -1.19 -17.31
CA LEU A 452 27.28 -0.39 -18.23
C LEU A 452 27.60 -0.68 -19.71
N THR A 453 28.72 -1.31 -20.05
CA THR A 453 29.12 -1.66 -21.43
C THR A 453 28.93 -3.13 -21.76
N ASP A 454 28.71 -3.99 -20.75
CA ASP A 454 28.43 -5.40 -20.93
C ASP A 454 27.11 -5.63 -21.71
N PRO A 455 27.03 -6.68 -22.55
CA PRO A 455 25.79 -7.03 -23.26
C PRO A 455 24.68 -7.58 -22.34
N SER A 456 24.99 -7.95 -21.09
CA SER A 456 23.99 -8.44 -20.16
C SER A 456 23.12 -7.31 -19.60
N THR A 457 21.83 -7.32 -19.97
CA THR A 457 20.82 -6.39 -19.44
C THR A 457 20.77 -6.37 -17.90
N GLN A 458 20.91 -7.53 -17.25
CA GLN A 458 20.90 -7.60 -15.79
C GLN A 458 22.14 -6.92 -15.18
N LEU A 459 23.31 -7.09 -15.78
CA LEU A 459 24.54 -6.45 -15.30
C LEU A 459 24.51 -4.94 -15.54
N GLN A 460 23.98 -4.49 -16.68
CA GLN A 460 23.75 -3.07 -16.95
C GLN A 460 22.82 -2.44 -15.90
N LEU A 461 21.70 -3.11 -15.55
CA LEU A 461 20.77 -2.61 -14.53
C LEU A 461 21.42 -2.45 -13.16
N VAL A 462 22.25 -3.42 -12.74
CA VAL A 462 23.02 -3.31 -11.49
C VAL A 462 24.06 -2.18 -11.61
N GLY A 463 24.74 -2.05 -12.75
CA GLY A 463 25.65 -0.94 -13.04
C GLY A 463 24.99 0.43 -12.91
N ILE A 464 23.77 0.61 -13.44
CA ILE A 464 22.98 1.84 -13.33
C ILE A 464 22.67 2.13 -11.86
N ARG A 465 22.23 1.14 -11.10
CA ARG A 465 21.95 1.30 -9.65
C ARG A 465 23.21 1.69 -8.88
N THR A 466 24.33 1.03 -9.15
CA THR A 466 25.61 1.37 -8.52
C THR A 466 26.05 2.77 -8.90
N LEU A 467 25.89 3.19 -10.16
CA LEU A 467 26.19 4.55 -10.61
C LEU A 467 25.39 5.60 -9.82
N THR A 468 24.09 5.36 -9.61
CA THR A 468 23.27 6.30 -8.82
C THR A 468 23.68 6.37 -7.35
N VAL A 469 24.10 5.25 -6.75
CA VAL A 469 24.61 5.23 -5.38
C VAL A 469 25.96 5.95 -5.28
N LEU A 470 26.88 5.72 -6.22
CA LEU A 470 28.16 6.43 -6.26
C LEU A 470 27.98 7.94 -6.47
N GLY A 471 27.06 8.35 -7.35
CA GLY A 471 26.78 9.76 -7.59
C GLY A 471 26.08 10.47 -6.43
N ALA A 472 25.37 9.74 -5.57
CA ALA A 472 24.77 10.31 -4.36
C ALA A 472 25.78 10.55 -3.23
N GLN A 473 27.01 10.03 -3.35
CA GLN A 473 28.07 10.22 -2.36
C GLN A 473 28.85 11.51 -2.65
N PRO A 474 29.03 12.40 -1.67
CA PRO A 474 29.79 13.64 -1.87
C PRO A 474 31.26 13.32 -2.21
N ASP A 475 31.83 14.08 -3.15
CA ASP A 475 33.25 14.05 -3.55
C ASP A 475 33.78 12.70 -4.11
N LEU A 476 32.92 11.67 -4.23
CA LEU A 476 33.32 10.34 -4.68
C LEU A 476 33.46 10.23 -6.20
N LEU A 477 32.75 10.98 -7.03
CA LEU A 477 32.97 10.97 -8.49
C LEU A 477 33.82 12.18 -8.90
N SER A 478 34.83 11.98 -9.74
CA SER A 478 35.56 13.10 -10.35
C SER A 478 34.70 13.76 -11.44
N SER A 479 35.03 14.99 -11.84
CA SER A 479 34.33 15.63 -12.96
C SER A 479 34.38 14.77 -14.22
N GLY A 480 35.53 14.16 -14.52
CA GLY A 480 35.69 13.26 -15.66
C GLY A 480 34.83 12.00 -15.59
N ASP A 481 34.65 11.42 -14.39
CA ASP A 481 33.77 10.26 -14.20
C ASP A 481 32.30 10.60 -14.46
N VAL A 482 31.86 11.78 -14.03
CA VAL A 482 30.49 12.26 -14.29
C VAL A 482 30.26 12.44 -15.78
N GLU A 483 31.24 12.96 -16.53
CA GLU A 483 31.12 13.10 -17.99
C GLU A 483 30.99 11.73 -18.70
N LEU A 484 31.81 10.76 -18.30
CA LEU A 484 31.72 9.39 -18.81
C LEU A 484 30.38 8.75 -18.47
N ALA A 485 29.91 8.90 -17.24
CA ALA A 485 28.62 8.41 -16.77
C ALA A 485 27.46 8.96 -17.63
N VAL A 486 27.45 10.27 -17.89
CA VAL A 486 26.47 10.91 -18.79
C VAL A 486 26.54 10.32 -20.20
N GLY A 487 27.74 10.06 -20.71
CA GLY A 487 27.95 9.39 -21.99
C GLY A 487 27.36 7.97 -22.05
N HIS A 488 27.57 7.16 -21.00
CA HIS A 488 27.00 5.83 -20.90
C HIS A 488 25.48 5.83 -20.77
N LEU A 489 24.92 6.73 -19.96
CA LEU A 489 23.46 6.88 -19.81
C LEU A 489 22.80 7.31 -21.13
N PHE A 490 23.43 8.22 -21.87
CA PHE A 490 23.00 8.56 -23.23
C PHE A 490 23.00 7.33 -24.13
N ARG A 491 24.11 6.58 -24.19
CA ARG A 491 24.21 5.36 -25.00
C ARG A 491 23.07 4.37 -24.68
N LEU A 492 22.87 4.06 -23.39
CA LEU A 492 21.84 3.13 -22.91
C LEU A 492 20.41 3.62 -23.16
N SER A 493 20.19 4.94 -23.25
CA SER A 493 18.88 5.49 -23.58
C SER A 493 18.53 5.36 -25.07
N PHE A 494 19.53 5.16 -25.93
CA PHE A 494 19.38 5.17 -27.40
C PHE A 494 19.58 3.82 -28.10
N LEU A 495 20.17 2.81 -27.43
CA LEU A 495 20.34 1.47 -27.99
C LEU A 495 18.99 0.79 -28.29
N GLU A 496 18.88 0.14 -29.45
CA GLU A 496 17.66 -0.55 -29.91
C GLU A 496 17.53 -1.99 -29.43
N GLU A 497 18.66 -2.64 -29.19
CA GLU A 497 18.72 -4.09 -28.93
C GLU A 497 18.47 -4.45 -27.45
N ASP A 498 18.53 -3.48 -26.55
CA ASP A 498 18.36 -3.71 -25.11
C ASP A 498 16.89 -3.65 -24.67
N SER A 499 16.55 -4.48 -23.68
CA SER A 499 15.23 -4.54 -23.05
C SER A 499 14.73 -3.15 -22.64
N GLN A 500 13.44 -2.90 -22.83
CA GLN A 500 12.72 -1.70 -22.37
C GLN A 500 13.09 -1.29 -20.92
N SER A 501 13.38 -2.27 -20.06
CA SER A 501 13.79 -2.06 -18.68
C SER A 501 15.10 -1.30 -18.52
N CYS A 502 16.13 -1.58 -19.34
CA CYS A 502 17.43 -0.89 -19.25
C CYS A 502 17.30 0.58 -19.63
N ARG A 503 16.52 0.86 -20.68
CA ARG A 503 16.24 2.22 -21.12
C ARG A 503 15.53 3.03 -20.04
N VAL A 504 14.46 2.48 -19.46
CA VAL A 504 13.72 3.18 -18.39
C VAL A 504 14.63 3.43 -17.17
N ALA A 505 15.43 2.44 -16.77
CA ALA A 505 16.38 2.61 -15.67
C ALA A 505 17.44 3.69 -15.95
N ALA A 506 17.94 3.77 -17.20
CA ALA A 506 18.91 4.80 -17.59
C ALA A 506 18.27 6.20 -17.61
N LEU A 507 17.02 6.33 -18.05
CA LEU A 507 16.28 7.60 -18.02
C LEU A 507 16.04 8.07 -16.58
N GLU A 508 15.63 7.17 -15.70
CA GLU A 508 15.43 7.46 -14.28
C GLU A 508 16.73 7.87 -13.61
N ALA A 509 17.81 7.11 -13.82
CA ALA A 509 19.14 7.45 -13.31
C ALA A 509 19.66 8.78 -13.85
N SER A 510 19.38 9.10 -15.12
CA SER A 510 19.71 10.40 -15.70
C SER A 510 18.97 11.54 -15.00
N GLY A 511 17.68 11.36 -14.68
CA GLY A 511 16.91 12.33 -13.91
C GLY A 511 17.46 12.51 -12.49
N THR A 512 17.80 11.43 -11.80
CA THR A 512 18.40 11.46 -10.45
C THR A 512 19.74 12.19 -10.46
N LEU A 513 20.68 11.80 -11.32
CA LEU A 513 22.00 12.40 -11.38
C LEU A 513 21.98 13.84 -11.92
N ALA A 514 21.00 14.21 -12.75
CA ALA A 514 20.80 15.58 -13.22
C ALA A 514 20.46 16.55 -12.09
N THR A 515 19.84 16.08 -10.99
CA THR A 515 19.63 16.93 -9.79
C THR A 515 20.92 17.21 -9.03
N LEU A 516 21.86 16.26 -9.05
CA LEU A 516 23.13 16.33 -8.31
C LEU A 516 24.22 17.04 -9.11
N TYR A 517 24.31 16.77 -10.41
CA TYR A 517 25.36 17.28 -11.30
C TYR A 517 24.80 17.96 -12.55
N PRO A 518 23.97 19.02 -12.41
CA PRO A 518 23.25 19.60 -13.53
C PRO A 518 24.17 20.16 -14.64
N GLY A 519 25.35 20.67 -14.26
CA GLY A 519 26.33 21.20 -15.21
C GLY A 519 26.84 20.16 -16.21
N ALA A 520 27.03 18.90 -15.79
CA ALA A 520 27.52 17.84 -16.67
C ALA A 520 26.48 17.43 -17.72
N PHE A 521 25.19 17.40 -17.34
CA PHE A 521 24.10 17.10 -18.28
C PHE A 521 23.89 18.26 -19.27
N SER A 522 23.96 19.50 -18.79
CA SER A 522 23.91 20.71 -19.63
C SER A 522 25.06 20.77 -20.65
N SER A 523 26.29 20.45 -20.26
CA SER A 523 27.44 20.52 -21.16
C SER A 523 27.55 19.34 -22.14
N HIS A 524 27.22 18.11 -21.70
CA HIS A 524 27.53 16.89 -22.46
C HIS A 524 26.33 16.18 -23.08
N LEU A 525 25.12 16.40 -22.58
CA LEU A 525 23.91 15.70 -23.02
C LEU A 525 22.96 16.60 -23.81
N VAL A 526 22.58 17.74 -23.26
CA VAL A 526 21.62 18.68 -23.90
C VAL A 526 22.07 19.07 -25.32
N PRO A 527 23.34 19.42 -25.60
CA PRO A 527 23.78 19.80 -26.94
C PRO A 527 23.76 18.64 -27.93
N LYS A 528 24.00 17.41 -27.45
CA LYS A 528 23.90 16.20 -28.30
C LYS A 528 22.45 15.95 -28.69
N LEU A 529 21.52 16.04 -27.73
CA LEU A 529 20.09 15.89 -27.97
C LEU A 529 19.55 16.98 -28.91
N ALA A 530 19.96 18.23 -28.73
CA ALA A 530 19.58 19.33 -29.62
C ALA A 530 20.06 19.09 -31.06
N LYS A 531 21.28 18.57 -31.26
CA LYS A 531 21.79 18.20 -32.59
C LYS A 531 20.99 17.04 -33.21
N GLU A 532 20.69 16.00 -32.44
CA GLU A 532 19.94 14.84 -32.93
C GLU A 532 18.49 15.19 -33.30
N ILE A 533 17.83 16.04 -32.51
CA ILE A 533 16.50 16.58 -32.85
C ILE A 533 16.57 17.32 -34.18
N ASN A 534 17.56 18.21 -34.37
CA ASN A 534 17.75 18.92 -35.63
C ASN A 534 18.07 18.01 -36.82
N ARG A 535 18.80 16.90 -36.63
CA ARG A 535 19.07 15.90 -37.69
C ARG A 535 17.83 15.16 -38.13
N GLY A 536 16.94 14.82 -37.19
CA GLY A 536 15.63 14.23 -37.50
C GLY A 536 14.76 15.13 -38.38
N MET A 537 14.93 16.46 -38.27
CA MET A 537 14.08 17.46 -38.93
C MET A 537 14.30 17.66 -40.43
N TYR A 538 15.54 17.55 -40.92
CA TYR A 538 15.87 17.88 -42.32
C TYR A 538 15.74 16.71 -43.29
N SER A 539 15.38 15.51 -42.80
CA SER A 539 15.40 14.29 -43.61
C SER A 539 14.07 13.52 -43.64
N SER A 540 12.98 14.13 -43.16
CA SER A 540 11.59 13.67 -43.36
C SER A 540 11.00 14.04 -44.73
N SER A 541 11.83 14.51 -45.67
CA SER A 541 11.51 14.42 -47.09
C SER A 541 11.60 12.96 -47.54
N GLY A 542 10.51 12.21 -47.37
CA GLY A 542 10.30 11.00 -48.16
C GLY A 542 10.49 11.31 -49.65
N PRO A 543 10.93 10.36 -50.49
CA PRO A 543 11.15 10.65 -51.90
C PRO A 543 9.83 11.16 -52.46
N ALA A 544 9.85 12.38 -53.01
CA ALA A 544 8.78 12.81 -53.90
C ALA A 544 8.54 11.66 -54.87
N PHE A 545 7.30 11.20 -55.01
CA PHE A 545 6.91 10.27 -56.07
C PHE A 545 7.41 10.86 -57.39
N THR A 546 8.61 10.45 -57.81
CA THR A 546 9.21 11.00 -59.01
C THR A 546 8.32 10.60 -60.18
N SER A 547 8.21 11.46 -61.19
CA SER A 547 7.43 11.20 -62.40
C SER A 547 7.78 9.87 -63.10
N LYS A 548 8.90 9.23 -62.72
CA LYS A 548 9.27 7.87 -63.10
C LYS A 548 8.34 6.77 -62.59
N ALA A 549 7.79 6.86 -61.38
CA ALA A 549 6.89 5.84 -60.82
C ALA A 549 5.50 5.90 -61.48
N LEU A 550 5.00 7.11 -61.75
CA LEU A 550 3.80 7.35 -62.57
C LEU A 550 4.02 6.95 -64.04
N GLY A 551 5.21 7.20 -64.58
CA GLY A 551 5.60 6.75 -65.93
C GLY A 551 5.63 5.23 -66.08
N ALA A 552 6.16 4.51 -65.08
CA ALA A 552 6.21 3.05 -65.06
C ALA A 552 4.82 2.42 -64.87
N PHE A 553 3.97 3.02 -64.03
CA PHE A 553 2.58 2.58 -63.84
C PHE A 553 1.71 2.79 -65.10
N MET A 554 1.89 3.93 -65.78
CA MET A 554 1.22 4.20 -67.07
C MET A 554 1.72 3.25 -68.18
N LEU A 555 3.02 2.93 -68.22
CA LEU A 555 3.57 1.97 -69.19
C LEU A 555 3.00 0.55 -68.97
N ALA A 556 2.88 0.11 -67.71
CA ALA A 556 2.35 -1.20 -67.35
C ALA A 556 0.85 -1.37 -67.70
N ILE A 557 0.07 -0.28 -67.64
CA ILE A 557 -1.33 -0.25 -68.11
C ILE A 557 -1.40 -0.34 -69.64
N THR A 558 -0.53 0.37 -70.36
CA THR A 558 -0.53 0.35 -71.84
C THR A 558 -0.02 -0.97 -72.45
N GLN A 559 0.77 -1.76 -71.71
CA GLN A 559 1.36 -3.02 -72.19
C GLN A 559 0.64 -4.28 -71.66
N GLY A 560 -0.47 -4.15 -70.92
CA GLY A 560 -1.29 -5.29 -70.52
C GLY A 560 -0.65 -6.26 -69.51
N ASN A 561 0.42 -5.85 -68.81
CA ASN A 561 1.19 -6.70 -67.89
C ASN A 561 1.04 -6.31 -66.40
N LEU A 562 -0.16 -5.87 -66.02
CA LEU A 562 -0.47 -5.46 -64.64
C LEU A 562 -0.27 -6.60 -63.61
N ILE A 563 -0.53 -7.84 -64.03
CA ILE A 563 -0.45 -9.03 -63.16
C ILE A 563 1.02 -9.45 -62.92
N SER A 564 1.92 -9.25 -63.89
CA SER A 564 3.35 -9.53 -63.71
C SER A 564 4.02 -8.53 -62.76
N TRP A 565 3.56 -7.28 -62.72
CA TRP A 565 4.08 -6.27 -61.80
C TRP A 565 3.61 -6.51 -60.36
N LEU A 566 2.36 -6.96 -60.18
CA LEU A 566 1.80 -7.31 -58.88
C LEU A 566 2.41 -8.59 -58.28
N LEU A 567 2.91 -9.52 -59.10
CA LEU A 567 3.48 -10.80 -58.64
C LEU A 567 5.01 -10.80 -58.47
N ALA A 568 5.73 -9.81 -59.02
CA ALA A 568 7.20 -9.70 -58.89
C ALA A 568 7.65 -8.82 -57.72
N GLY A 569 6.73 -8.21 -56.98
CA GLY A 569 7.02 -7.31 -55.86
C GLY A 569 7.00 -8.01 -54.50
N ASP A 570 7.70 -9.14 -54.33
CA ASP A 570 7.84 -9.76 -53.00
C ASP A 570 9.04 -10.71 -52.92
N SER A 571 10.28 -10.23 -53.16
CA SER A 571 11.48 -11.02 -52.80
C SER A 571 12.82 -10.26 -52.68
N ASP A 572 12.89 -8.93 -52.66
CA ASP A 572 14.19 -8.22 -52.56
C ASP A 572 14.17 -6.90 -51.74
N LEU A 573 13.36 -6.83 -50.68
CA LEU A 573 13.33 -5.69 -49.74
C LEU A 573 13.43 -6.07 -48.26
N THR A 574 13.96 -7.24 -47.91
CA THR A 574 14.20 -7.63 -46.51
C THR A 574 15.69 -7.69 -46.19
N ARG A 575 16.41 -6.60 -46.46
CA ARG A 575 17.75 -6.39 -45.90
C ARG A 575 18.02 -4.89 -45.81
N ASP A 576 18.25 -4.47 -44.56
CA ASP A 576 18.71 -3.15 -44.13
C ASP A 576 17.63 -2.10 -43.81
N ASP A 577 16.77 -2.39 -42.81
CA ASP A 577 16.03 -1.33 -42.09
C ASP A 577 16.76 -1.03 -40.79
N GLY A 578 17.63 -0.01 -40.83
CA GLY A 578 18.01 0.72 -39.63
C GLY A 578 16.78 1.39 -38.97
N PRO A 579 16.92 1.97 -37.77
CA PRO A 579 15.83 2.63 -37.05
C PRO A 579 15.00 3.51 -37.99
N THR A 580 13.68 3.27 -38.06
CA THR A 580 12.78 4.26 -38.67
C THR A 580 13.01 5.57 -37.93
N LYS A 581 13.46 6.64 -38.62
CA LYS A 581 13.95 7.90 -38.01
C LYS A 581 12.99 8.51 -36.97
N CYS A 582 11.69 8.20 -37.03
CA CYS A 582 10.67 8.53 -36.03
C CYS A 582 10.96 7.93 -34.63
N SER A 583 11.54 6.75 -34.51
CA SER A 583 11.83 6.07 -33.22
C SER A 583 12.97 6.75 -32.45
N GLN A 584 14.00 7.22 -33.16
CA GLN A 584 15.13 7.95 -32.57
C GLN A 584 14.70 9.33 -32.06
N TYR A 585 13.89 10.03 -32.85
CA TYR A 585 13.30 11.30 -32.48
C TYR A 585 12.49 11.21 -31.18
N LEU A 586 11.62 10.20 -31.06
CA LEU A 586 10.84 9.97 -29.83
C LEU A 586 11.73 9.71 -28.60
N ARG A 587 12.87 9.03 -28.78
CA ARG A 587 13.84 8.83 -27.68
C ARG A 587 14.49 10.12 -27.24
N CYS A 588 14.86 11.01 -28.17
CA CYS A 588 15.38 12.33 -27.80
C CYS A 588 14.40 13.10 -26.91
N LEU A 589 13.12 13.10 -27.28
CA LEU A 589 12.06 13.76 -26.52
C LEU A 589 11.88 13.16 -25.11
N GLN A 590 11.97 11.83 -24.99
CA GLN A 590 11.91 11.14 -23.70
C GLN A 590 13.13 11.45 -22.82
N VAL A 591 14.33 11.50 -23.38
CA VAL A 591 15.55 11.82 -22.63
C VAL A 591 15.54 13.27 -22.16
N LEU A 592 15.14 14.23 -23.01
CA LEU A 592 15.00 15.62 -22.60
C LEU A 592 14.00 15.78 -21.45
N SER A 593 12.85 15.10 -21.54
CA SER A 593 11.89 15.05 -20.44
C SER A 593 12.51 14.41 -19.18
N ALA A 594 13.22 13.29 -19.33
CA ALA A 594 13.83 12.55 -18.24
C ALA A 594 14.79 13.41 -17.39
N ILE A 595 15.67 14.16 -18.04
CA ILE A 595 16.71 14.98 -17.39
C ILE A 595 16.22 16.34 -16.88
N SER A 596 15.00 16.74 -17.22
CA SER A 596 14.41 18.02 -16.79
C SER A 596 13.94 17.96 -15.33
N THR A 597 14.86 17.68 -14.42
CA THR A 597 14.62 17.54 -12.97
C THR A 597 15.22 18.70 -12.17
N HIS A 598 16.23 19.39 -12.70
CA HIS A 598 16.85 20.57 -12.07
C HIS A 598 16.48 21.85 -12.81
N ALA A 599 16.27 22.96 -12.08
CA ALA A 599 15.80 24.24 -12.63
C ALA A 599 16.68 24.79 -13.77
N SER A 600 18.01 24.64 -13.68
CA SER A 600 18.92 25.08 -14.75
C SER A 600 18.73 24.27 -16.04
N ILE A 601 18.49 22.96 -15.93
CA ILE A 601 18.27 22.08 -17.10
C ILE A 601 16.91 22.37 -17.72
N VAL A 602 15.87 22.57 -16.91
CA VAL A 602 14.54 22.97 -17.38
C VAL A 602 14.63 24.25 -18.22
N LYS A 603 15.44 25.23 -17.81
CA LYS A 603 15.68 26.48 -18.55
C LYS A 603 16.30 26.27 -19.92
N GLU A 604 17.02 25.17 -20.15
CA GLU A 604 17.61 24.82 -21.45
C GLU A 604 16.73 23.89 -22.28
N THR A 605 16.11 22.88 -21.66
CA THR A 605 15.32 21.85 -22.37
C THR A 605 13.97 22.38 -22.83
N LEU A 606 13.33 23.26 -22.05
CA LEU A 606 12.02 23.79 -22.37
C LEU A 606 12.02 24.65 -23.64
N PRO A 607 12.94 25.62 -23.83
CA PRO A 607 13.05 26.34 -25.10
C PRO A 607 13.29 25.44 -26.30
N LEU A 608 14.08 24.37 -26.15
CA LEU A 608 14.34 23.41 -27.25
C LEU A 608 13.06 22.70 -27.69
N LEU A 609 12.25 22.22 -26.74
CA LEU A 609 10.96 21.58 -27.03
C LEU A 609 9.96 22.56 -27.67
N LEU A 610 9.88 23.79 -27.17
CA LEU A 610 8.98 24.82 -27.70
C LEU A 610 9.41 25.33 -29.09
N GLN A 611 10.72 25.52 -29.31
CA GLN A 611 11.27 25.91 -30.61
C GLN A 611 10.91 24.89 -31.70
N HIS A 612 10.86 23.62 -31.33
CA HIS A 612 10.50 22.56 -32.24
C HIS A 612 9.02 22.62 -32.67
N LEU A 613 8.09 22.89 -31.75
CA LEU A 613 6.69 23.17 -32.10
C LEU A 613 6.55 24.40 -33.01
N TRP A 614 7.36 25.43 -32.79
CA TRP A 614 7.41 26.62 -33.66
C TRP A 614 7.85 26.30 -35.09
N GLN A 615 8.80 25.39 -35.27
CA GLN A 615 9.27 24.99 -36.59
C GLN A 615 8.21 24.20 -37.37
N VAL A 616 7.43 23.37 -36.67
CA VAL A 616 6.22 22.72 -37.23
C VAL A 616 5.21 23.78 -37.70
N ASN A 617 4.92 24.79 -36.87
CA ASN A 617 3.98 25.87 -37.21
C ASN A 617 4.43 26.73 -38.41
N LYS A 618 5.74 26.99 -38.55
CA LYS A 618 6.30 27.75 -39.68
C LYS A 618 6.28 26.97 -41.00
N GLY A 619 5.88 25.70 -41.00
CA GLY A 619 5.86 24.84 -42.18
C GLY A 619 7.24 24.37 -42.62
N ASN A 620 8.25 24.57 -41.76
CA ASN A 620 9.64 24.20 -42.03
C ASN A 620 9.90 22.70 -41.75
N MET A 621 8.89 21.97 -41.28
CA MET A 621 8.95 20.56 -40.92
C MET A 621 7.69 19.83 -41.34
N VAL A 622 7.85 18.67 -42.01
CA VAL A 622 6.74 17.74 -42.22
C VAL A 622 6.62 16.87 -40.96
N ALA A 623 5.71 17.25 -40.05
CA ALA A 623 5.41 16.49 -38.83
C ALA A 623 3.98 15.95 -38.86
N GLY A 624 3.83 14.66 -38.55
CA GLY A 624 2.51 14.04 -38.34
C GLY A 624 1.92 14.40 -36.98
N SER A 625 0.61 14.25 -36.80
CA SER A 625 -0.05 14.56 -35.52
C SER A 625 0.49 13.76 -34.33
N ASN A 626 0.93 12.51 -34.56
CA ASN A 626 1.57 11.68 -33.53
C ASN A 626 2.88 12.26 -32.99
N GLU A 627 3.68 12.91 -33.84
CA GLU A 627 4.95 13.53 -33.41
C GLU A 627 4.68 14.77 -32.57
N VAL A 628 3.69 15.59 -32.98
CA VAL A 628 3.27 16.77 -32.20
C VAL A 628 2.70 16.38 -30.84
N ILE A 629 1.91 15.30 -30.79
CA ILE A 629 1.41 14.72 -29.54
C ILE A 629 2.57 14.26 -28.65
N ALA A 630 3.61 13.63 -29.21
CA ALA A 630 4.77 13.20 -28.44
C ALA A 630 5.57 14.38 -27.84
N ILE A 631 5.71 15.49 -28.57
CA ILE A 631 6.32 16.72 -28.01
C ILE A 631 5.47 17.24 -26.83
N CYS A 632 4.14 17.29 -27.01
CA CYS A 632 3.24 17.71 -25.94
C CYS A 632 3.32 16.78 -24.72
N GLN A 633 3.44 15.46 -24.93
CA GLN A 633 3.64 14.51 -23.84
C GLN A 633 4.95 14.75 -23.09
N SER A 634 6.05 15.04 -23.81
CA SER A 634 7.31 15.44 -23.16
C SER A 634 7.19 16.75 -22.39
N LEU A 635 6.52 17.76 -22.95
CA LEU A 635 6.26 19.03 -22.25
C LEU A 635 5.40 18.81 -21.00
N GLN A 636 4.39 17.95 -21.07
CA GLN A 636 3.57 17.59 -19.92
C GLN A 636 4.42 16.94 -18.83
N GLN A 637 5.26 15.97 -19.16
CA GLN A 637 6.14 15.31 -18.20
C GLN A 637 7.15 16.28 -17.57
N VAL A 638 7.67 17.25 -18.33
CA VAL A 638 8.49 18.34 -17.78
C VAL A 638 7.67 19.17 -16.80
N ALA A 639 6.44 19.56 -17.15
CA ALA A 639 5.55 20.30 -16.26
C ALA A 639 5.29 19.53 -14.95
N GLU A 640 5.03 18.21 -15.01
CA GLU A 640 4.84 17.34 -13.84
C GLU A 640 6.06 17.38 -12.91
N LYS A 641 7.28 17.37 -13.46
CA LYS A 641 8.52 17.47 -12.66
C LYS A 641 8.72 18.85 -12.08
N CYS A 642 8.39 19.90 -12.81
CA CYS A 642 8.50 21.28 -12.35
C CYS A 642 7.60 21.57 -11.13
N GLN A 643 6.55 20.78 -10.88
CA GLN A 643 5.66 20.96 -9.73
C GLN A 643 6.38 20.80 -8.38
N GLN A 644 7.54 20.14 -8.35
CA GLN A 644 8.34 19.96 -7.13
C GLN A 644 9.15 21.22 -6.73
N ASP A 645 9.45 22.09 -7.68
CA ASP A 645 10.22 23.32 -7.47
C ASP A 645 9.44 24.56 -7.92
N PRO A 646 9.05 25.48 -7.01
CA PRO A 646 8.25 26.65 -7.35
C PRO A 646 8.84 27.52 -8.47
N GLN A 647 10.16 27.65 -8.54
CA GLN A 647 10.82 28.46 -9.58
C GLN A 647 10.72 27.81 -10.96
N SER A 648 10.90 26.49 -11.03
CA SER A 648 10.72 25.71 -12.26
C SER A 648 9.26 25.74 -12.73
N CYS A 649 8.30 25.59 -11.81
CA CYS A 649 6.87 25.70 -12.13
C CYS A 649 6.52 27.08 -12.70
N TRP A 650 7.00 28.16 -12.05
CA TRP A 650 6.82 29.53 -12.53
C TRP A 650 7.42 29.73 -13.94
N TYR A 651 8.67 29.32 -14.13
CA TYR A 651 9.36 29.48 -15.41
C TYR A 651 8.66 28.69 -16.53
N PHE A 652 8.25 27.46 -16.25
CA PHE A 652 7.51 26.65 -17.22
C PHE A 652 6.21 27.34 -17.63
N HIS A 653 5.46 27.83 -16.65
CA HIS A 653 4.18 28.50 -16.89
C HIS A 653 4.34 29.75 -17.76
N GLU A 654 5.26 30.65 -17.39
CA GLU A 654 5.51 31.91 -18.11
C GLU A 654 6.02 31.72 -19.53
N THR A 655 6.65 30.59 -19.84
CA THR A 655 7.24 30.35 -21.17
C THR A 655 6.38 29.44 -22.05
N ALA A 656 5.92 28.30 -21.52
CA ALA A 656 5.22 27.29 -22.29
C ALA A 656 3.77 27.67 -22.57
N VAL A 657 3.03 28.18 -21.57
CA VAL A 657 1.59 28.44 -21.71
C VAL A 657 1.31 29.56 -22.73
N PRO A 658 1.95 30.75 -22.66
CA PRO A 658 1.78 31.79 -23.69
C PRO A 658 2.22 31.32 -25.08
N CYS A 659 3.31 30.53 -25.16
CA CYS A 659 3.80 29.99 -26.43
C CYS A 659 2.79 29.04 -27.09
N LEU A 660 2.26 28.05 -26.34
CA LEU A 660 1.26 27.11 -26.84
C LEU A 660 -0.03 27.83 -27.27
N LEU A 661 -0.48 28.83 -26.49
CA LEU A 661 -1.63 29.65 -26.86
C LEU A 661 -1.34 30.45 -28.13
N ALA A 662 -0.18 31.10 -28.26
CA ALA A 662 0.20 31.85 -29.45
C ALA A 662 0.21 30.97 -30.70
N LEU A 663 0.84 29.80 -30.63
CA LEU A 663 0.87 28.82 -31.72
C LEU A 663 -0.53 28.41 -32.18
N ALA A 664 -1.42 28.10 -31.23
CA ALA A 664 -2.78 27.69 -31.52
C ALA A 664 -3.62 28.85 -32.10
N VAL A 665 -3.50 30.05 -31.53
CA VAL A 665 -4.17 31.25 -32.04
C VAL A 665 -3.71 31.54 -33.47
N GLN A 666 -2.40 31.56 -33.74
CA GLN A 666 -1.85 31.77 -35.08
C GLN A 666 -2.34 30.73 -36.09
N ALA A 667 -2.33 29.45 -35.71
CA ALA A 667 -2.82 28.36 -36.58
C ALA A 667 -4.30 28.53 -36.94
N SER A 668 -5.11 29.11 -36.03
CA SER A 668 -6.55 29.32 -36.24
C SER A 668 -6.93 30.51 -37.13
N MET A 669 -5.95 31.33 -37.53
CA MET A 669 -6.20 32.54 -38.33
C MET A 669 -6.23 32.24 -39.84
N PRO A 670 -7.12 32.90 -40.60
CA PRO A 670 -7.15 32.77 -42.06
C PRO A 670 -5.92 33.46 -42.70
N GLU A 671 -5.15 32.71 -43.49
CA GLU A 671 -4.11 33.22 -44.40
C GLU A 671 -4.45 32.88 -45.86
N LYS A 672 -3.92 33.68 -46.82
CA LYS A 672 -4.21 33.54 -48.26
C LYS A 672 -3.72 32.21 -48.86
N GLU A 673 -2.69 31.57 -48.27
CA GLU A 673 -2.26 30.20 -48.54
C GLU A 673 -1.69 29.59 -47.25
N PRO A 674 -2.50 28.89 -46.43
CA PRO A 674 -1.96 28.27 -45.23
C PRO A 674 -1.12 27.04 -45.65
N PRO A 675 0.15 26.91 -45.23
CA PRO A 675 0.88 25.66 -45.43
C PRO A 675 0.09 24.53 -44.75
N VAL A 676 -0.05 23.39 -45.44
CA VAL A 676 -0.82 22.20 -44.98
C VAL A 676 -0.50 21.82 -43.54
N LEU A 677 0.72 22.13 -43.09
CA LEU A 677 1.31 21.85 -41.79
C LEU A 677 0.70 22.66 -40.62
N ARG A 678 0.16 23.86 -40.85
CA ARG A 678 -0.53 24.64 -39.78
C ARG A 678 -1.85 24.02 -39.34
N LYS A 679 -2.48 23.19 -40.19
CA LYS A 679 -3.75 22.53 -39.84
C LYS A 679 -3.57 21.40 -38.83
N VAL A 680 -2.38 20.80 -38.75
CA VAL A 680 -2.07 19.70 -37.82
C VAL A 680 -2.22 20.16 -36.36
N LEU A 681 -1.81 21.39 -36.05
CA LEU A 681 -1.94 21.97 -34.70
C LEU A 681 -3.40 22.13 -34.23
N LEU A 682 -4.35 22.14 -35.17
CA LEU A 682 -5.77 22.27 -34.88
C LEU A 682 -6.50 20.92 -34.89
N GLU A 683 -5.80 19.80 -35.07
CA GLU A 683 -6.41 18.48 -34.94
C GLU A 683 -6.83 18.21 -33.48
N ASP A 684 -7.95 17.52 -33.28
CA ASP A 684 -8.54 17.34 -31.95
C ASP A 684 -7.59 16.61 -30.98
N GLY A 685 -6.83 15.63 -31.48
CA GLY A 685 -5.84 14.90 -30.69
C GLY A 685 -4.68 15.78 -30.22
N VAL A 686 -4.21 16.69 -31.09
CA VAL A 686 -3.12 17.63 -30.78
C VAL A 686 -3.60 18.68 -29.78
N LEU A 687 -4.77 19.29 -30.00
CA LEU A 687 -5.35 20.26 -29.07
C LEU A 687 -5.61 19.65 -27.68
N SER A 688 -6.03 18.38 -27.63
CA SER A 688 -6.20 17.66 -26.36
C SER A 688 -4.85 17.42 -25.65
N ALA A 689 -3.78 17.14 -26.40
CA ALA A 689 -2.44 17.01 -25.82
C ALA A 689 -1.90 18.36 -25.32
N MET A 690 -2.09 19.45 -26.07
CA MET A 690 -1.73 20.82 -25.64
C MET A 690 -2.54 21.24 -24.40
N ALA A 691 -3.83 20.92 -24.36
CA ALA A 691 -4.69 21.13 -23.20
C ALA A 691 -4.14 20.40 -21.96
N SER A 692 -3.68 19.15 -22.10
CA SER A 692 -3.06 18.39 -21.00
C SER A 692 -1.82 19.09 -20.44
N VAL A 693 -0.95 19.64 -21.31
CA VAL A 693 0.23 20.43 -20.88
C VAL A 693 -0.20 21.66 -20.09
N ILE A 694 -1.16 22.44 -20.61
CA ILE A 694 -1.66 23.65 -19.96
C ILE A 694 -2.30 23.32 -18.60
N GLY A 695 -3.14 22.29 -18.53
CA GLY A 695 -3.77 21.87 -17.27
C GLY A 695 -2.75 21.41 -16.23
N THR A 696 -1.70 20.72 -16.66
CA THR A 696 -0.61 20.27 -15.78
C THR A 696 0.22 21.44 -15.25
N ALA A 697 0.55 22.41 -16.10
CA ALA A 697 1.23 23.65 -15.70
C ALA A 697 0.36 24.43 -14.70
N THR A 698 -0.88 24.74 -15.10
CA THR A 698 -2.12 24.88 -14.31
C THR A 698 -2.10 24.66 -12.80
N THR A 699 -1.87 23.40 -12.45
CA THR A 699 -2.44 22.79 -11.25
C THR A 699 -1.74 23.24 -9.96
N HIS A 700 -0.43 23.52 -10.02
CA HIS A 700 0.38 23.84 -8.84
C HIS A 700 0.85 25.30 -8.81
N LEU A 701 0.18 26.20 -9.54
CA LEU A 701 0.53 27.61 -9.51
C LEU A 701 0.33 28.24 -8.14
N SER A 702 1.20 29.21 -7.82
CA SER A 702 0.94 30.13 -6.72
C SER A 702 -0.32 30.97 -7.01
N PRO A 703 -1.11 31.35 -5.99
CA PRO A 703 -2.32 32.14 -6.18
C PRO A 703 -2.09 33.47 -6.91
N GLU A 704 -0.95 34.11 -6.64
CA GLU A 704 -0.55 35.37 -7.28
C GLU A 704 -0.31 35.21 -8.79
N LEU A 705 0.48 34.20 -9.18
CA LEU A 705 0.77 33.92 -10.58
C LEU A 705 -0.49 33.46 -11.33
N ALA A 706 -1.32 32.65 -10.66
CA ALA A 706 -2.58 32.21 -11.23
C ALA A 706 -3.52 33.40 -11.48
N ALA A 707 -3.65 34.33 -10.53
CA ALA A 707 -4.44 35.54 -10.69
C ALA A 707 -3.92 36.41 -11.86
N GLN A 708 -2.60 36.64 -11.94
CA GLN A 708 -1.99 37.36 -13.06
C GLN A 708 -2.28 36.69 -14.41
N SER A 709 -2.07 35.38 -14.50
CA SER A 709 -2.30 34.60 -15.72
C SER A 709 -3.77 34.64 -16.17
N VAL A 710 -4.69 34.58 -15.21
CA VAL A 710 -6.12 34.65 -15.46
C VAL A 710 -6.52 36.00 -16.06
N THR A 711 -5.92 37.11 -15.60
CA THR A 711 -6.16 38.45 -16.16
C THR A 711 -5.64 38.63 -17.59
N CYS A 712 -4.80 37.72 -18.08
CA CYS A 712 -4.32 37.70 -19.46
C CYS A 712 -5.13 36.72 -20.33
N ILE A 713 -5.30 35.48 -19.86
CA ILE A 713 -5.88 34.38 -20.66
C ILE A 713 -7.40 34.52 -20.81
N VAL A 714 -8.14 34.96 -19.79
CA VAL A 714 -9.60 35.09 -19.91
C VAL A 714 -9.98 36.22 -20.89
N PRO A 715 -9.38 37.43 -20.82
CA PRO A 715 -9.63 38.48 -21.81
C PRO A 715 -9.15 38.14 -23.24
N LEU A 716 -8.14 37.27 -23.41
CA LEU A 716 -7.78 36.77 -24.74
C LEU A 716 -8.97 36.07 -25.41
N PHE A 717 -9.69 35.23 -24.68
CA PHE A 717 -10.84 34.50 -25.25
C PHE A 717 -12.11 35.36 -25.31
N LEU A 718 -12.37 36.21 -24.30
CA LEU A 718 -13.58 37.06 -24.28
C LEU A 718 -13.51 38.28 -25.20
N ASP A 719 -12.34 38.93 -25.26
CA ASP A 719 -12.17 40.24 -25.92
C ASP A 719 -11.17 40.20 -27.09
N GLY A 720 -10.44 39.10 -27.25
CA GLY A 720 -9.41 38.98 -28.29
C GLY A 720 -8.10 39.69 -27.95
N ASN A 721 -7.84 39.96 -26.66
CA ASN A 721 -6.62 40.64 -26.24
C ASN A 721 -5.39 39.72 -26.37
N THR A 722 -4.52 40.00 -27.34
CA THR A 722 -3.30 39.22 -27.60
C THR A 722 -2.03 39.83 -26.99
N SER A 723 -2.13 40.85 -26.12
CA SER A 723 -0.98 41.65 -25.67
C SER A 723 0.11 40.87 -24.92
N PHE A 724 -0.23 39.74 -24.30
CA PHE A 724 0.72 38.91 -23.55
C PHE A 724 1.34 37.79 -24.40
N LEU A 725 0.85 37.57 -25.62
CA LEU A 725 1.34 36.51 -26.49
C LEU A 725 2.63 36.93 -27.21
N PRO A 726 3.62 36.03 -27.37
CA PRO A 726 4.82 36.30 -28.16
C PRO A 726 4.50 36.47 -29.66
N GLU A 727 5.16 37.46 -30.30
CA GLU A 727 5.02 37.87 -31.71
C GLU A 727 3.63 38.46 -32.10
N ASN A 728 3.47 39.77 -31.92
CA ASN A 728 2.23 40.56 -32.06
C ASN A 728 1.64 40.72 -33.48
N SER A 729 2.17 40.06 -34.51
CA SER A 729 1.73 40.26 -35.90
C SER A 729 0.63 39.28 -36.31
N PHE A 730 -0.54 39.37 -35.68
CA PHE A 730 -1.72 38.60 -36.09
C PHE A 730 -2.43 39.33 -37.25
N SER A 731 -2.69 38.62 -38.34
CA SER A 731 -3.32 39.16 -39.56
C SER A 731 -4.81 39.50 -39.40
N SER A 732 -5.48 38.96 -38.37
CA SER A 732 -6.91 39.08 -38.12
C SER A 732 -7.24 39.03 -36.62
N ARG A 733 -8.45 39.48 -36.25
CA ARG A 733 -8.90 39.52 -34.84
C ARG A 733 -9.26 38.12 -34.34
N PHE A 734 -8.79 37.76 -33.15
CA PHE A 734 -9.15 36.53 -32.44
C PHE A 734 -10.45 36.75 -31.64
N GLN A 735 -11.58 36.17 -32.04
CA GLN A 735 -12.86 36.37 -31.35
C GLN A 735 -13.68 35.07 -31.32
N PRO A 736 -13.25 34.07 -30.52
CA PRO A 736 -13.80 32.71 -30.60
C PRO A 736 -15.28 32.59 -30.24
N PHE A 737 -15.83 33.48 -29.38
CA PHE A 737 -17.22 33.40 -28.93
C PHE A 737 -18.23 34.13 -29.84
N GLN A 738 -17.95 35.37 -30.26
CA GLN A 738 -18.95 36.21 -30.95
C GLN A 738 -19.02 36.00 -32.48
N ALA A 739 -17.87 36.00 -33.17
CA ALA A 739 -17.79 35.96 -34.65
C ALA A 739 -16.69 35.02 -35.16
N GLY A 740 -16.18 34.14 -34.30
CA GLY A 740 -15.01 33.32 -34.57
C GLY A 740 -15.26 32.26 -35.64
N SER A 741 -14.25 32.05 -36.48
CA SER A 741 -14.21 30.91 -37.41
C SER A 741 -14.32 29.57 -36.66
N LEU A 742 -14.72 28.51 -37.36
CA LEU A 742 -14.74 27.15 -36.82
C LEU A 742 -13.42 26.78 -36.12
N GLN A 743 -12.30 27.25 -36.67
CA GLN A 743 -10.95 27.01 -36.17
C GLN A 743 -10.69 27.72 -34.83
N GLN A 744 -11.11 28.98 -34.69
CA GLN A 744 -10.97 29.72 -33.43
C GLN A 744 -11.80 29.08 -32.30
N ARG A 745 -13.00 28.60 -32.61
CA ARG A 745 -13.89 27.93 -31.63
C ARG A 745 -13.29 26.64 -31.05
N ARG A 746 -12.44 25.92 -31.79
CA ARG A 746 -11.75 24.71 -31.28
C ARG A 746 -10.78 25.03 -30.14
N LEU A 747 -10.25 26.26 -30.07
CA LEU A 747 -9.29 26.65 -29.04
C LEU A 747 -9.91 26.80 -27.66
N VAL A 748 -11.24 26.77 -27.53
CA VAL A 748 -11.93 26.76 -26.22
C VAL A 748 -11.53 25.55 -25.38
N ALA A 749 -11.05 24.46 -25.98
CA ALA A 749 -10.46 23.33 -25.25
C ALA A 749 -9.19 23.72 -24.46
N LEU A 750 -8.41 24.70 -24.92
CA LEU A 750 -7.24 25.21 -24.20
C LEU A 750 -7.66 26.11 -23.04
N LEU A 751 -8.68 26.95 -23.24
CA LEU A 751 -9.29 27.74 -22.16
C LEU A 751 -9.83 26.82 -21.06
N MET A 752 -10.56 25.77 -21.46
CA MET A 752 -11.09 24.73 -20.57
C MET A 752 -10.00 24.16 -19.68
N ALA A 753 -8.88 23.71 -20.25
CA ALA A 753 -7.78 23.13 -19.50
C ALA A 753 -7.17 24.10 -18.49
N PHE A 754 -7.03 25.38 -18.86
CA PHE A 754 -6.52 26.42 -17.97
C PHE A 754 -7.49 26.70 -16.81
N VAL A 755 -8.71 27.17 -17.10
CA VAL A 755 -9.63 27.66 -16.06
C VAL A 755 -10.14 26.54 -15.14
N CYS A 756 -10.29 25.32 -15.68
CA CYS A 756 -10.71 24.18 -14.89
C CYS A 756 -9.60 23.67 -13.97
N SER A 757 -8.32 23.96 -14.26
CA SER A 757 -7.17 23.49 -13.45
C SER A 757 -6.66 24.52 -12.45
N LEU A 758 -7.24 25.73 -12.40
CA LEU A 758 -6.84 26.77 -11.43
C LEU A 758 -7.06 26.35 -9.96
N PRO A 759 -6.23 26.83 -9.02
CA PRO A 759 -6.52 26.72 -7.59
C PRO A 759 -7.88 27.35 -7.22
N ARG A 760 -8.55 26.80 -6.19
CA ARG A 760 -9.92 27.20 -5.79
C ARG A 760 -10.07 28.65 -5.34
N ASN A 761 -9.00 29.24 -4.85
CA ASN A 761 -8.94 30.60 -4.29
C ASN A 761 -8.67 31.68 -5.34
N VAL A 762 -8.60 31.33 -6.63
CA VAL A 762 -8.35 32.28 -7.70
C VAL A 762 -9.67 32.81 -8.25
N GLU A 763 -9.86 34.12 -8.15
CA GLU A 763 -11.03 34.79 -8.73
C GLU A 763 -10.90 34.93 -10.25
N ILE A 764 -11.95 34.53 -10.97
CA ILE A 764 -11.99 34.64 -12.43
C ILE A 764 -12.70 35.95 -12.81
N PRO A 765 -12.03 36.88 -13.49
CA PRO A 765 -12.62 38.14 -13.92
C PRO A 765 -13.70 37.87 -14.97
N GLN A 766 -14.80 38.64 -14.90
CA GLN A 766 -15.93 38.52 -15.81
C GLN A 766 -16.53 37.10 -15.90
N LEU A 767 -16.46 36.30 -14.82
CA LEU A 767 -16.96 34.93 -14.79
C LEU A 767 -18.40 34.80 -15.33
N ASN A 768 -19.29 35.75 -14.99
CA ASN A 768 -20.67 35.78 -15.47
C ASN A 768 -20.77 35.82 -17.00
N ARG A 769 -19.93 36.64 -17.65
CA ARG A 769 -19.89 36.74 -19.12
C ARG A 769 -19.34 35.46 -19.72
N LEU A 770 -18.24 34.94 -19.16
CA LEU A 770 -17.64 33.69 -19.63
C LEU A 770 -18.62 32.51 -19.55
N MET A 771 -19.32 32.35 -18.44
CA MET A 771 -20.30 31.27 -18.26
C MET A 771 -21.44 31.34 -19.26
N ARG A 772 -21.94 32.55 -19.60
CA ARG A 772 -22.98 32.75 -20.62
C ARG A 772 -22.51 32.39 -22.03
N GLU A 773 -21.35 32.90 -22.42
CA GLU A 773 -20.75 32.62 -23.73
C GLU A 773 -20.43 31.12 -23.92
N LEU A 774 -20.01 30.44 -22.84
CA LEU A 774 -19.80 28.99 -22.84
C LEU A 774 -21.12 28.21 -23.03
N LEU A 775 -22.21 28.64 -22.40
CA LEU A 775 -23.52 28.01 -22.59
C LEU A 775 -24.03 28.18 -24.01
N GLU A 776 -23.94 29.38 -24.57
CA GLU A 776 -24.32 29.64 -25.97
C GLU A 776 -23.49 28.79 -26.94
N LEU A 777 -22.16 28.74 -26.75
CA LEU A 777 -21.28 27.93 -27.59
C LEU A 777 -21.52 26.43 -27.41
N SER A 778 -21.88 25.98 -26.21
CA SER A 778 -22.17 24.57 -25.93
C SER A 778 -23.35 24.03 -26.73
N CYS A 779 -24.31 24.89 -27.09
CA CYS A 779 -25.48 24.52 -27.89
C CYS A 779 -25.29 24.76 -29.40
N CYS A 780 -24.12 25.25 -29.83
CA CYS A 780 -23.86 25.58 -31.22
C CYS A 780 -23.61 24.31 -32.08
N HIS A 781 -24.39 24.14 -33.15
CA HIS A 781 -24.31 22.96 -34.03
C HIS A 781 -23.04 22.91 -34.92
N SER A 782 -22.32 24.02 -35.07
CA SER A 782 -21.23 24.15 -36.05
C SER A 782 -20.03 23.20 -35.83
N CYS A 783 -19.77 22.77 -34.59
CA CYS A 783 -18.63 21.91 -34.25
C CYS A 783 -18.89 21.07 -32.99
N SER A 784 -18.86 19.74 -33.10
CA SER A 784 -19.06 18.83 -31.95
C SER A 784 -17.93 18.90 -30.91
N PHE A 785 -16.68 19.08 -31.35
CA PHE A 785 -15.54 19.18 -30.44
C PHE A 785 -15.62 20.46 -29.59
N SER A 786 -15.89 21.60 -30.21
CA SER A 786 -15.96 22.89 -29.52
C SER A 786 -17.16 23.02 -28.59
N SER A 787 -18.35 22.54 -29.01
CA SER A 787 -19.54 22.49 -28.16
C SER A 787 -19.31 21.61 -26.92
N THR A 788 -18.68 20.44 -27.11
CA THR A 788 -18.32 19.56 -25.99
C THR A 788 -17.28 20.18 -25.07
N ALA A 789 -16.25 20.84 -25.60
CA ALA A 789 -15.25 21.55 -24.80
C ALA A 789 -15.87 22.69 -23.99
N ALA A 790 -16.82 23.44 -24.59
CA ALA A 790 -17.56 24.49 -23.90
C ALA A 790 -18.44 23.92 -22.78
N ALA A 791 -19.17 22.83 -23.03
CA ALA A 791 -19.96 22.12 -22.01
C ALA A 791 -19.09 21.60 -20.85
N LYS A 792 -17.94 20.99 -21.16
CA LYS A 792 -16.95 20.55 -20.17
C LYS A 792 -16.41 21.72 -19.35
N CYS A 793 -16.04 22.82 -20.00
CA CYS A 793 -15.53 24.02 -19.35
C CYS A 793 -16.56 24.63 -18.40
N PHE A 794 -17.80 24.80 -18.86
CA PHE A 794 -18.91 25.27 -18.05
C PHE A 794 -19.14 24.37 -16.83
N ALA A 795 -19.23 23.06 -17.03
CA ALA A 795 -19.44 22.09 -15.95
C ALA A 795 -18.26 22.05 -14.95
N GLY A 796 -17.02 22.17 -15.44
CA GLY A 796 -15.83 22.24 -14.60
C GLY A 796 -15.81 23.47 -13.70
N LEU A 797 -16.12 24.64 -14.25
CA LEU A 797 -16.26 25.89 -13.49
C LEU A 797 -17.43 25.83 -12.52
N LEU A 798 -18.58 25.31 -12.95
CA LEU A 798 -19.78 25.14 -12.13
C LEU A 798 -19.50 24.23 -10.92
N ASN A 799 -18.79 23.12 -11.11
CA ASN A 799 -18.41 22.21 -10.03
C ASN A 799 -17.48 22.87 -8.99
N LYS A 800 -16.54 23.70 -9.46
CA LYS A 800 -15.56 24.39 -8.61
C LYS A 800 -16.13 25.60 -7.89
N HIS A 801 -17.21 26.18 -8.41
CA HIS A 801 -17.76 27.41 -7.87
C HIS A 801 -18.34 27.19 -6.46
N PRO A 802 -18.05 28.09 -5.50
CA PRO A 802 -18.61 28.00 -4.15
C PRO A 802 -20.14 28.01 -4.14
N ALA A 803 -20.75 27.46 -3.08
CA ALA A 803 -22.19 27.57 -2.89
C ALA A 803 -22.58 29.03 -2.60
N GLY A 804 -23.67 29.51 -3.22
CA GLY A 804 -24.18 30.87 -3.07
C GLY A 804 -25.16 31.24 -4.19
N GLN A 805 -25.74 32.44 -4.11
CA GLN A 805 -26.77 32.91 -5.07
C GLN A 805 -26.30 32.86 -6.52
N GLN A 806 -25.03 33.23 -6.78
CA GLN A 806 -24.47 33.21 -8.13
C GLN A 806 -24.37 31.79 -8.71
N LEU A 807 -24.13 30.78 -7.87
CA LEU A 807 -24.18 29.38 -8.32
C LEU A 807 -25.59 29.01 -8.77
N ASP A 808 -26.60 29.38 -7.98
CA ASP A 808 -28.00 29.09 -8.28
C ASP A 808 -28.44 29.77 -9.59
N GLU A 809 -27.99 30.99 -9.85
CA GLU A 809 -28.18 31.69 -11.12
C GLU A 809 -27.57 30.91 -12.30
N PHE A 810 -26.33 30.43 -12.17
CA PHE A 810 -25.69 29.62 -13.21
C PHE A 810 -26.40 28.28 -13.44
N LEU A 811 -26.88 27.64 -12.37
CA LEU A 811 -27.64 26.40 -12.45
C LEU A 811 -28.96 26.62 -13.18
N GLN A 812 -29.70 27.68 -12.83
CA GLN A 812 -30.94 28.04 -13.48
C GLN A 812 -30.72 28.30 -14.97
N LEU A 813 -29.72 29.11 -15.31
CA LEU A 813 -29.37 29.40 -16.70
C LEU A 813 -28.99 28.13 -17.48
N ALA A 814 -28.26 27.21 -16.86
CA ALA A 814 -27.91 25.93 -17.49
C ALA A 814 -29.15 25.08 -17.77
N VAL A 815 -30.05 24.95 -16.80
CA VAL A 815 -31.30 24.18 -16.94
C VAL A 815 -32.19 24.79 -18.02
N ASP A 816 -32.39 26.11 -17.99
CA ASP A 816 -33.20 26.83 -18.97
C ASP A 816 -32.64 26.66 -20.39
N THR A 817 -31.30 26.74 -20.52
CA THR A 817 -30.61 26.54 -21.82
C THR A 817 -30.78 25.10 -22.32
N VAL A 818 -30.62 24.11 -21.44
CA VAL A 818 -30.80 22.69 -21.77
C VAL A 818 -32.24 22.45 -22.21
N ASP A 819 -33.24 22.90 -21.46
CA ASP A 819 -34.65 22.66 -21.79
C ASP A 819 -35.08 23.38 -23.08
N ALA A 820 -34.59 24.61 -23.31
CA ALA A 820 -34.87 25.35 -24.54
C ALA A 820 -34.35 24.61 -25.79
N HIS A 821 -33.17 23.99 -25.72
CA HIS A 821 -32.53 23.36 -26.87
C HIS A 821 -32.83 21.85 -26.99
N LEU A 822 -33.22 21.17 -25.91
CA LEU A 822 -33.71 19.79 -25.98
C LEU A 822 -34.99 19.68 -26.82
N GLY A 823 -35.82 20.73 -26.88
CA GLY A 823 -36.98 20.80 -27.78
C GLY A 823 -36.65 21.11 -29.24
N SER A 824 -35.41 21.49 -29.56
CA SER A 824 -35.00 22.02 -30.87
C SER A 824 -34.20 21.00 -31.69
N GLN A 825 -34.69 20.66 -32.89
CA GLN A 825 -34.15 19.59 -33.74
C GLN A 825 -32.68 19.74 -34.20
N PRO A 826 -32.08 20.92 -34.45
CA PRO A 826 -30.66 20.96 -34.86
C PRO A 826 -29.65 20.87 -33.71
N SER A 827 -30.02 21.16 -32.45
CA SER A 827 -29.08 21.28 -31.32
C SER A 827 -29.34 20.32 -30.15
N ARG A 828 -30.26 19.35 -30.31
CA ARG A 828 -30.62 18.36 -29.28
C ARG A 828 -29.41 17.60 -28.71
N SER A 829 -28.50 17.13 -29.56
CA SER A 829 -27.33 16.36 -29.15
C SER A 829 -26.34 17.20 -28.33
N GLN A 830 -26.18 18.47 -28.70
CA GLN A 830 -25.37 19.44 -27.98
C GLN A 830 -25.97 19.76 -26.60
N ALA A 831 -27.27 20.03 -26.54
CA ALA A 831 -28.00 20.26 -25.29
C ALA A 831 -27.92 19.03 -24.35
N PHE A 832 -28.03 17.83 -24.92
CA PHE A 832 -27.85 16.59 -24.18
C PHE A 832 -26.42 16.41 -23.64
N THR A 833 -25.41 16.77 -24.43
CA THR A 833 -24.01 16.75 -23.98
C THR A 833 -23.79 17.72 -22.81
N LEU A 834 -24.34 18.93 -22.89
CA LEU A 834 -24.34 19.90 -21.78
C LEU A 834 -25.02 19.32 -20.52
N LEU A 835 -26.22 18.73 -20.67
CA LEU A 835 -26.94 18.07 -19.58
C LEU A 835 -26.07 17.01 -18.90
N LEU A 836 -25.38 16.14 -19.66
CA LEU A 836 -24.52 15.11 -19.09
C LEU A 836 -23.35 15.69 -18.27
N TRP A 837 -22.64 16.68 -18.80
CA TRP A 837 -21.50 17.28 -18.11
C TRP A 837 -21.93 18.05 -16.85
N VAL A 838 -23.03 18.81 -16.91
CA VAL A 838 -23.60 19.49 -15.74
C VAL A 838 -24.05 18.46 -14.71
N THR A 839 -24.75 17.40 -15.13
CA THR A 839 -25.15 16.31 -14.23
C THR A 839 -23.93 15.68 -13.56
N LYS A 840 -22.86 15.39 -14.31
CA LYS A 840 -21.62 14.83 -13.77
C LYS A 840 -21.00 15.75 -12.72
N ALA A 841 -20.84 17.02 -13.05
CA ALA A 841 -20.32 18.05 -12.13
C ALA A 841 -21.08 18.06 -10.80
N LEU A 842 -22.41 17.96 -10.84
CA LEU A 842 -23.25 18.00 -9.64
C LEU A 842 -23.28 16.65 -8.88
N VAL A 843 -23.20 15.53 -9.60
CA VAL A 843 -23.09 14.18 -9.00
C VAL A 843 -21.78 14.04 -8.23
N LEU A 844 -20.66 14.48 -8.78
CA LEU A 844 -19.36 14.43 -8.08
C LEU A 844 -19.34 15.33 -6.83
N ARG A 845 -20.13 16.42 -6.85
CA ARG A 845 -20.28 17.42 -5.78
C ARG A 845 -21.32 17.07 -4.71
N TYR A 846 -22.22 16.13 -4.97
CA TYR A 846 -23.43 15.86 -4.16
C TYR A 846 -24.40 17.03 -4.07
N HIS A 847 -24.52 17.81 -5.15
CA HIS A 847 -25.47 18.90 -5.18
C HIS A 847 -26.91 18.37 -5.31
N PRO A 848 -27.91 18.90 -4.58
CA PRO A 848 -29.29 18.39 -4.60
C PRO A 848 -29.93 18.33 -5.99
N LEU A 849 -29.66 19.33 -6.84
CA LEU A 849 -30.19 19.39 -8.22
C LEU A 849 -29.74 18.19 -9.09
N SER A 850 -28.65 17.50 -8.72
CA SER A 850 -28.20 16.30 -9.44
C SER A 850 -29.28 15.21 -9.50
N SER A 851 -30.12 15.08 -8.48
CA SER A 851 -31.24 14.11 -8.47
C SER A 851 -32.27 14.40 -9.58
N CYS A 852 -32.60 15.68 -9.79
CA CYS A 852 -33.51 16.10 -10.85
C CYS A 852 -32.88 15.89 -12.24
N LEU A 853 -31.61 16.25 -12.42
CA LEU A 853 -30.94 16.12 -13.73
C LEU A 853 -30.67 14.65 -14.09
N THR A 854 -30.31 13.81 -13.12
CA THR A 854 -30.17 12.36 -13.33
C THR A 854 -31.53 11.73 -13.70
N ALA A 855 -32.62 12.14 -13.03
CA ALA A 855 -33.97 11.75 -13.43
C ALA A 855 -34.34 12.19 -14.85
N ARG A 856 -33.90 13.40 -15.26
CA ARG A 856 -34.08 13.89 -16.63
C ARG A 856 -33.31 13.02 -17.64
N VAL A 857 -32.06 12.68 -17.37
CA VAL A 857 -31.26 11.75 -18.20
C VAL A 857 -31.92 10.37 -18.27
N MET A 858 -32.47 9.86 -17.16
CA MET A 858 -33.24 8.61 -17.14
C MET A 858 -34.49 8.67 -18.00
N GLY A 859 -35.23 9.79 -17.99
CA GLY A 859 -36.39 9.99 -18.86
C GLY A 859 -36.05 9.95 -20.35
N LEU A 860 -34.85 10.43 -20.72
CA LEU A 860 -34.36 10.40 -22.10
C LEU A 860 -33.98 9.00 -22.60
N LEU A 861 -33.93 7.96 -21.74
CA LEU A 861 -33.71 6.57 -22.18
C LEU A 861 -34.85 6.05 -23.07
N SER A 862 -36.05 6.58 -22.89
CA SER A 862 -37.23 6.28 -23.72
C SER A 862 -37.31 7.13 -25.00
N ASP A 863 -36.37 8.06 -25.20
CA ASP A 863 -36.35 8.91 -26.38
C ASP A 863 -35.78 8.17 -27.60
N PRO A 864 -36.41 8.26 -28.79
CA PRO A 864 -35.97 7.51 -29.96
C PRO A 864 -34.64 7.99 -30.54
N GLU A 865 -34.31 9.27 -30.39
CA GLU A 865 -33.06 9.85 -30.95
C GLU A 865 -31.93 9.82 -29.92
N LEU A 866 -32.22 10.24 -28.69
CA LEU A 866 -31.23 10.39 -27.63
C LEU A 866 -31.09 9.15 -26.74
N GLY A 867 -32.00 8.19 -26.78
CA GLY A 867 -32.00 7.01 -25.91
C GLY A 867 -30.68 6.23 -25.86
N PRO A 868 -30.07 5.89 -27.01
CA PRO A 868 -28.76 5.23 -27.02
C PRO A 868 -27.64 6.10 -26.42
N ALA A 869 -27.66 7.41 -26.67
CA ALA A 869 -26.70 8.36 -26.12
C ALA A 869 -26.92 8.59 -24.60
N ALA A 870 -28.18 8.54 -24.14
CA ALA A 870 -28.57 8.55 -22.74
C ALA A 870 -28.00 7.35 -22.00
N ALA A 871 -28.05 6.17 -22.62
CA ALA A 871 -27.44 4.96 -22.07
C ALA A 871 -25.90 5.08 -21.96
N ASP A 872 -25.22 5.56 -23.01
CA ASP A 872 -23.77 5.82 -22.98
C ASP A 872 -23.40 6.91 -21.96
N GLY A 873 -24.30 7.86 -21.71
CA GLY A 873 -24.16 8.91 -20.71
C GLY A 873 -23.89 8.38 -19.30
N PHE A 874 -24.50 7.25 -18.90
CA PHE A 874 -24.21 6.63 -17.60
C PHE A 874 -22.76 6.14 -17.48
N SER A 875 -22.15 5.69 -18.58
CA SER A 875 -20.72 5.36 -18.61
C SER A 875 -19.86 6.60 -18.32
N LEU A 876 -20.22 7.73 -18.92
CA LEU A 876 -19.57 9.01 -18.66
C LEU A 876 -19.75 9.44 -17.20
N LEU A 877 -20.97 9.38 -16.65
CA LEU A 877 -21.23 9.78 -15.25
C LEU A 877 -20.41 8.96 -14.24
N MET A 878 -20.19 7.67 -14.52
CA MET A 878 -19.55 6.72 -13.59
C MET A 878 -18.03 6.58 -13.75
N SER A 879 -17.47 6.98 -14.90
CA SER A 879 -16.03 6.90 -15.18
C SER A 879 -15.29 8.13 -14.63
N ASP A 880 -14.02 7.96 -14.25
CA ASP A 880 -13.16 9.11 -13.95
C ASP A 880 -12.83 9.89 -15.24
N CYS A 881 -12.65 11.21 -15.11
CA CYS A 881 -12.20 12.06 -16.21
C CYS A 881 -10.68 12.27 -16.13
N THR A 882 -10.04 12.49 -17.28
CA THR A 882 -8.60 12.78 -17.37
C THR A 882 -8.31 14.26 -17.61
N ASP A 883 -9.26 15.02 -18.14
CA ASP A 883 -9.10 16.39 -18.64
C ASP A 883 -9.79 17.46 -17.79
N VAL A 884 -11.00 17.19 -17.29
CA VAL A 884 -11.80 18.10 -16.43
C VAL A 884 -12.37 17.32 -15.24
N LEU A 885 -12.84 18.01 -14.19
CA LEU A 885 -13.46 17.39 -13.00
C LEU A 885 -12.51 16.40 -12.28
N THR A 886 -11.21 16.69 -12.26
CA THR A 886 -10.21 15.87 -11.59
C THR A 886 -9.86 16.46 -10.22
N ARG A 887 -9.52 15.58 -9.25
CA ARG A 887 -9.05 16.04 -7.93
C ARG A 887 -7.74 16.82 -8.02
N ALA A 888 -6.84 16.38 -8.92
CA ALA A 888 -5.61 17.09 -9.22
C ALA A 888 -5.92 18.51 -9.72
N GLY A 889 -6.82 18.67 -10.70
CA GLY A 889 -7.28 19.96 -11.20
C GLY A 889 -8.22 20.74 -10.26
N HIS A 890 -8.15 20.51 -8.94
CA HIS A 890 -8.91 21.23 -7.91
C HIS A 890 -10.44 21.15 -7.98
N ALA A 891 -11.00 20.20 -8.74
CA ALA A 891 -12.45 19.98 -8.78
C ALA A 891 -13.00 19.37 -7.48
N GLU A 892 -14.27 19.64 -7.16
CA GLU A 892 -14.98 19.04 -6.03
C GLU A 892 -15.50 17.64 -6.39
N VAL A 893 -14.77 16.62 -5.92
CA VAL A 893 -15.06 15.21 -6.18
C VAL A 893 -15.08 14.41 -4.88
N ARG A 894 -16.25 13.87 -4.54
CA ARG A 894 -16.43 13.00 -3.37
C ARG A 894 -16.27 11.53 -3.76
N ILE A 895 -15.38 10.81 -3.07
CA ILE A 895 -14.96 9.45 -3.44
C ILE A 895 -16.13 8.46 -3.53
N MET A 896 -17.12 8.57 -2.62
CA MET A 896 -18.27 7.65 -2.55
C MET A 896 -19.38 7.94 -3.56
N PHE A 897 -19.14 8.79 -4.56
CA PHE A 897 -20.19 9.19 -5.51
C PHE A 897 -20.80 8.02 -6.26
N ARG A 898 -20.02 6.96 -6.53
CA ARG A 898 -20.50 5.76 -7.20
C ARG A 898 -21.51 4.99 -6.35
N GLN A 899 -21.25 4.87 -5.04
CA GLN A 899 -22.17 4.23 -4.10
C GLN A 899 -23.46 5.03 -3.96
N ARG A 900 -23.35 6.35 -3.77
CA ARG A 900 -24.53 7.22 -3.66
C ARG A 900 -25.35 7.25 -4.96
N PHE A 901 -24.68 7.37 -6.10
CA PHE A 901 -25.35 7.32 -7.40
C PHE A 901 -26.09 5.99 -7.59
N PHE A 902 -25.46 4.88 -7.20
CA PHE A 902 -26.07 3.56 -7.25
C PHE A 902 -27.36 3.48 -6.41
N THR A 903 -27.29 3.87 -5.13
CA THR A 903 -28.45 3.82 -4.22
C THR A 903 -29.60 4.70 -4.71
N ASP A 904 -29.27 5.88 -5.23
CA ASP A 904 -30.28 6.88 -5.59
C ASP A 904 -30.93 6.58 -6.95
N ASN A 905 -30.22 5.93 -7.89
CA ASN A 905 -30.66 5.83 -9.30
C ASN A 905 -30.95 4.40 -9.78
N VAL A 906 -30.32 3.36 -9.24
CA VAL A 906 -30.55 1.99 -9.74
C VAL A 906 -31.98 1.50 -9.51
N PRO A 907 -32.65 1.76 -8.38
CA PRO A 907 -34.06 1.39 -8.23
C PRO A 907 -34.95 1.98 -9.34
N ALA A 908 -34.71 3.24 -9.72
CA ALA A 908 -35.44 3.90 -10.80
C ALA A 908 -35.11 3.30 -12.19
N LEU A 909 -33.85 2.93 -12.45
CA LEU A 909 -33.45 2.23 -13.68
C LEU A 909 -34.12 0.85 -13.80
N VAL A 910 -34.20 0.10 -12.71
CA VAL A 910 -34.86 -1.21 -12.67
C VAL A 910 -36.37 -1.07 -12.92
N GLN A 911 -37.01 -0.12 -12.24
CA GLN A 911 -38.44 0.16 -12.46
C GLN A 911 -38.71 0.62 -13.90
N GLY A 912 -37.88 1.51 -14.44
CA GLY A 912 -37.95 2.00 -15.82
C GLY A 912 -37.82 0.86 -16.83
N PHE A 913 -36.89 -0.07 -16.62
CA PHE A 913 -36.73 -1.25 -17.47
C PHE A 913 -38.00 -2.12 -17.52
N HIS A 914 -38.62 -2.39 -16.37
CA HIS A 914 -39.82 -3.22 -16.33
C HIS A 914 -41.03 -2.53 -16.99
N ALA A 915 -41.14 -1.21 -16.85
CA ALA A 915 -42.23 -0.41 -17.42
C ALA A 915 -42.03 -0.05 -18.91
N ALA A 916 -40.82 -0.17 -19.45
CA ALA A 916 -40.46 0.26 -20.79
C ALA A 916 -41.02 -0.64 -21.91
N PRO A 917 -41.40 -0.07 -23.08
CA PRO A 917 -41.65 -0.80 -24.32
C PRO A 917 -40.44 -1.61 -24.83
N GLN A 918 -40.68 -2.69 -25.60
CA GLN A 918 -39.63 -3.63 -26.01
C GLN A 918 -38.50 -3.01 -26.83
N ASP A 919 -38.79 -1.96 -27.61
CA ASP A 919 -37.86 -1.24 -28.47
C ASP A 919 -36.86 -0.36 -27.70
N VAL A 920 -37.25 0.20 -26.55
CA VAL A 920 -36.40 1.07 -25.72
C VAL A 920 -35.79 0.37 -24.50
N LYS A 921 -36.27 -0.83 -24.14
CA LYS A 921 -35.69 -1.68 -23.08
C LYS A 921 -34.16 -1.87 -23.17
N PRO A 922 -33.54 -2.05 -24.35
CA PRO A 922 -32.09 -2.15 -24.48
C PRO A 922 -31.33 -0.95 -23.89
N ASN A 923 -31.88 0.26 -23.97
CA ASN A 923 -31.24 1.47 -23.47
C ASN A 923 -31.10 1.44 -21.94
N TYR A 924 -32.14 0.99 -21.23
CA TYR A 924 -32.12 0.82 -19.77
C TYR A 924 -31.09 -0.22 -19.33
N LEU A 925 -31.03 -1.37 -20.01
CA LEU A 925 -30.06 -2.42 -19.72
C LEU A 925 -28.62 -1.96 -19.99
N LYS A 926 -28.40 -1.22 -21.08
CA LYS A 926 -27.11 -0.63 -21.42
C LYS A 926 -26.66 0.35 -20.32
N GLY A 927 -27.53 1.27 -19.90
CA GLY A 927 -27.26 2.20 -18.81
C GLY A 927 -26.94 1.50 -17.48
N LEU A 928 -27.75 0.49 -17.11
CA LEU A 928 -27.53 -0.32 -15.91
C LEU A 928 -26.18 -1.06 -15.96
N SER A 929 -25.82 -1.65 -17.10
CA SER A 929 -24.52 -2.32 -17.29
C SER A 929 -23.33 -1.37 -17.08
N HIS A 930 -23.43 -0.12 -17.56
CA HIS A 930 -22.39 0.89 -17.39
C HIS A 930 -22.23 1.32 -15.93
N VAL A 931 -23.32 1.37 -15.17
CA VAL A 931 -23.26 1.66 -13.73
C VAL A 931 -22.58 0.51 -13.00
N LEU A 932 -23.10 -0.71 -13.13
CA LEU A 932 -22.63 -1.87 -12.35
C LEU A 932 -21.15 -2.18 -12.60
N ASN A 933 -20.69 -2.05 -13.84
CA ASN A 933 -19.29 -2.26 -14.22
C ASN A 933 -18.29 -1.30 -13.57
N LYS A 934 -18.76 -0.18 -13.02
CA LYS A 934 -17.92 0.83 -12.39
C LYS A 934 -18.07 0.85 -10.86
N LEU A 935 -18.94 0.02 -10.28
CA LEU A 935 -19.16 0.00 -8.83
C LEU A 935 -18.07 -0.77 -8.09
N PRO A 936 -17.68 -0.31 -6.88
CA PRO A 936 -16.91 -1.12 -5.96
C PRO A 936 -17.65 -2.41 -5.61
N LYS A 937 -16.94 -3.55 -5.66
CA LYS A 937 -17.46 -4.89 -5.39
C LYS A 937 -18.24 -5.02 -4.07
N PRO A 938 -17.80 -4.43 -2.93
CA PRO A 938 -18.54 -4.52 -1.67
C PRO A 938 -19.96 -3.95 -1.73
N VAL A 939 -20.21 -2.99 -2.64
CA VAL A 939 -21.54 -2.40 -2.85
C VAL A 939 -22.40 -3.28 -3.77
N LEU A 940 -21.77 -3.94 -4.75
CA LEU A 940 -22.47 -4.77 -5.74
C LEU A 940 -22.92 -6.11 -5.17
N LEU A 941 -22.11 -6.76 -4.31
CA LEU A 941 -22.36 -8.11 -3.83
C LEU A 941 -23.69 -8.30 -3.08
N PRO A 942 -24.10 -7.41 -2.15
CA PRO A 942 -25.36 -7.58 -1.43
C PRO A 942 -26.60 -7.47 -2.33
N GLU A 943 -26.52 -6.64 -3.38
CA GLU A 943 -27.61 -6.40 -4.34
C GLU A 943 -27.54 -7.35 -5.55
N LEU A 944 -26.50 -8.19 -5.64
CA LEU A 944 -26.33 -9.10 -6.77
C LEU A 944 -27.53 -10.05 -6.98
N PRO A 945 -28.17 -10.64 -5.95
CA PRO A 945 -29.30 -11.55 -6.15
C PRO A 945 -30.48 -10.92 -6.90
N THR A 946 -30.77 -9.63 -6.64
CA THR A 946 -31.87 -8.92 -7.31
C THR A 946 -31.47 -8.52 -8.73
N LEU A 947 -30.22 -8.11 -8.94
CA LEU A 947 -29.70 -7.62 -10.22
C LEU A 947 -29.28 -8.73 -11.21
N LEU A 948 -28.96 -9.93 -10.72
CA LEU A 948 -28.43 -11.01 -11.57
C LEU A 948 -29.45 -11.46 -12.62
N SER A 949 -30.73 -11.50 -12.27
CA SER A 949 -31.82 -11.80 -13.22
C SER A 949 -31.82 -10.82 -14.41
N LEU A 950 -31.69 -9.52 -14.13
CA LEU A 950 -31.63 -8.46 -15.12
C LEU A 950 -30.35 -8.53 -15.97
N LEU A 951 -29.21 -8.86 -15.38
CA LEU A 951 -27.95 -9.07 -16.11
C LEU A 951 -28.04 -10.27 -17.07
N LEU A 952 -28.70 -11.35 -16.66
CA LEU A 952 -28.92 -12.52 -17.53
C LEU A 952 -29.89 -12.20 -18.68
N GLU A 953 -30.89 -11.36 -18.43
CA GLU A 953 -31.74 -10.80 -19.49
C GLU A 953 -30.94 -9.91 -20.44
N ALA A 954 -30.02 -9.08 -19.93
CA ALA A 954 -29.16 -8.21 -20.72
C ALA A 954 -28.28 -8.96 -21.73
N LEU A 955 -27.81 -10.16 -21.41
CA LEU A 955 -27.08 -11.03 -22.35
C LEU A 955 -27.92 -11.45 -23.57
N SER A 956 -29.24 -11.38 -23.47
CA SER A 956 -30.18 -11.71 -24.55
C SER A 956 -30.42 -10.53 -25.49
N CYS A 957 -29.95 -9.33 -25.13
CA CYS A 957 -30.03 -8.15 -25.98
C CYS A 957 -29.18 -8.36 -27.24
N PRO A 958 -29.67 -8.02 -28.45
CA PRO A 958 -28.91 -8.16 -29.68
C PRO A 958 -27.72 -7.16 -29.79
N ASP A 959 -27.67 -6.13 -28.95
CA ASP A 959 -26.59 -5.15 -28.95
C ASP A 959 -25.27 -5.76 -28.41
N SER A 960 -24.26 -5.82 -29.27
CA SER A 960 -22.93 -6.33 -28.94
C SER A 960 -22.21 -5.55 -27.84
N VAL A 961 -22.51 -4.26 -27.66
CA VAL A 961 -21.92 -3.43 -26.60
C VAL A 961 -22.48 -3.83 -25.25
N VAL A 962 -23.80 -4.04 -25.16
CA VAL A 962 -24.47 -4.52 -23.95
C VAL A 962 -23.99 -5.93 -23.59
N GLN A 963 -23.88 -6.82 -24.58
CA GLN A 963 -23.34 -8.16 -24.38
C GLN A 963 -21.91 -8.13 -23.81
N LEU A 964 -21.01 -7.35 -24.42
CA LEU A 964 -19.62 -7.26 -23.97
C LEU A 964 -19.54 -6.65 -22.56
N SER A 965 -20.23 -5.54 -22.34
CA SER A 965 -20.32 -4.86 -21.04
C SER A 965 -20.82 -5.82 -19.94
N THR A 966 -21.89 -6.57 -20.21
CA THR A 966 -22.47 -7.53 -19.27
C THR A 966 -21.56 -8.75 -19.03
N LEU A 967 -20.93 -9.29 -20.07
CA LEU A 967 -19.96 -10.40 -19.93
C LEU A 967 -18.75 -9.99 -19.09
N SER A 968 -18.22 -8.80 -19.32
CA SER A 968 -17.13 -8.24 -18.52
C SER A 968 -17.53 -8.01 -17.05
N CYS A 969 -18.82 -7.72 -16.79
CA CYS A 969 -19.38 -7.65 -15.43
C CYS A 969 -19.41 -9.01 -14.75
N LEU A 970 -19.92 -10.02 -15.44
CA LEU A 970 -20.20 -11.35 -14.88
C LEU A 970 -18.93 -12.17 -14.67
N GLN A 971 -17.91 -12.03 -15.53
CA GLN A 971 -16.67 -12.79 -15.44
C GLN A 971 -16.01 -12.74 -14.04
N PRO A 972 -15.74 -11.57 -13.42
CA PRO A 972 -15.18 -11.52 -12.08
C PRO A 972 -16.14 -12.02 -11.00
N LEU A 973 -17.46 -11.84 -11.16
CA LEU A 973 -18.46 -12.28 -10.19
C LEU A 973 -18.53 -13.81 -10.05
N LEU A 974 -18.21 -14.55 -11.12
CA LEU A 974 -18.08 -16.01 -11.09
C LEU A 974 -16.98 -16.49 -10.13
N LEU A 975 -15.94 -15.67 -9.93
CA LEU A 975 -14.80 -16.00 -9.06
C LEU A 975 -15.06 -15.57 -7.61
N GLU A 976 -15.80 -14.48 -7.41
CA GLU A 976 -15.89 -13.79 -6.12
C GLU A 976 -17.19 -14.08 -5.37
N ALA A 977 -18.27 -14.40 -6.08
CA ALA A 977 -19.57 -14.72 -5.50
C ALA A 977 -20.12 -16.08 -6.00
N PRO A 978 -19.33 -17.17 -5.95
CA PRO A 978 -19.71 -18.44 -6.54
C PRO A 978 -21.01 -19.00 -5.95
N GLN A 979 -21.30 -18.72 -4.68
CA GLN A 979 -22.53 -19.14 -4.01
C GLN A 979 -23.78 -18.57 -4.70
N VAL A 980 -23.79 -17.27 -5.02
CA VAL A 980 -24.93 -16.61 -5.70
C VAL A 980 -25.00 -17.04 -7.16
N MET A 981 -23.85 -17.12 -7.84
CA MET A 981 -23.78 -17.50 -9.25
C MET A 981 -24.20 -18.96 -9.49
N SER A 982 -23.94 -19.84 -8.52
CA SER A 982 -24.29 -21.27 -8.60
C SER A 982 -25.79 -21.54 -8.72
N LEU A 983 -26.63 -20.58 -8.29
CA LEU A 983 -28.09 -20.68 -8.38
C LEU A 983 -28.61 -20.56 -9.83
N HIS A 984 -27.79 -20.06 -10.76
CA HIS A 984 -28.20 -19.75 -12.13
C HIS A 984 -27.34 -20.44 -13.21
N VAL A 985 -26.65 -21.53 -12.86
CA VAL A 985 -25.68 -22.22 -13.75
C VAL A 985 -26.30 -22.60 -15.10
N ASP A 986 -27.52 -23.12 -15.13
CA ASP A 986 -28.21 -23.50 -16.38
C ASP A 986 -28.32 -22.34 -17.37
N THR A 987 -28.81 -21.21 -16.88
CA THR A 987 -28.97 -20.00 -17.70
C THR A 987 -27.62 -19.41 -18.08
N LEU A 988 -26.66 -19.36 -17.15
CA LEU A 988 -25.30 -18.87 -17.42
C LEU A 988 -24.61 -19.67 -18.54
N VAL A 989 -24.59 -21.01 -18.41
CA VAL A 989 -24.01 -21.90 -19.41
C VAL A 989 -24.68 -21.71 -20.77
N THR A 990 -26.01 -21.68 -20.79
CA THR A 990 -26.78 -21.52 -22.03
C THR A 990 -26.47 -20.18 -22.72
N LYS A 991 -26.48 -19.07 -21.98
CA LYS A 991 -26.23 -17.73 -22.53
C LYS A 991 -24.78 -17.59 -23.02
N PHE A 992 -23.80 -18.04 -22.25
CA PHE A 992 -22.39 -17.94 -22.65
C PHE A 992 -22.07 -18.80 -23.87
N LEU A 993 -22.58 -20.03 -23.96
CA LEU A 993 -22.39 -20.87 -25.14
C LEU A 993 -23.03 -20.26 -26.39
N ASN A 994 -24.23 -19.68 -26.29
CA ASN A 994 -24.86 -18.97 -27.41
C ASN A 994 -23.99 -17.80 -27.88
N LEU A 995 -23.51 -16.97 -26.95
CA LEU A 995 -22.67 -15.81 -27.25
C LEU A 995 -21.26 -16.18 -27.77
N SER A 996 -20.76 -17.38 -27.47
CA SER A 996 -19.52 -17.91 -28.05
C SER A 996 -19.59 -18.12 -29.58
N SER A 997 -20.79 -18.02 -30.16
CA SER A 997 -21.03 -18.06 -31.60
C SER A 997 -21.53 -16.73 -32.21
N SER A 998 -21.44 -15.63 -31.46
CA SER A 998 -21.81 -14.28 -31.90
C SER A 998 -20.99 -13.80 -33.12
N PRO A 999 -21.53 -12.94 -34.00
CA PRO A 999 -20.76 -12.35 -35.09
C PRO A 999 -19.54 -11.55 -34.60
N SER A 1000 -19.64 -10.91 -33.43
CA SER A 1000 -18.56 -10.10 -32.86
C SER A 1000 -17.44 -10.96 -32.27
N MET A 1001 -16.20 -10.71 -32.67
CA MET A 1001 -15.02 -11.40 -32.14
C MET A 1001 -14.82 -11.15 -30.65
N ALA A 1002 -15.01 -9.91 -30.19
CA ALA A 1002 -14.81 -9.55 -28.80
C ALA A 1002 -15.83 -10.22 -27.87
N VAL A 1003 -17.10 -10.29 -28.29
CA VAL A 1003 -18.16 -10.99 -27.54
C VAL A 1003 -17.85 -12.47 -27.42
N ARG A 1004 -17.39 -13.12 -28.50
CA ARG A 1004 -17.01 -14.54 -28.46
C ARG A 1004 -15.86 -14.82 -27.49
N ILE A 1005 -14.83 -13.96 -27.50
CA ILE A 1005 -13.69 -14.05 -26.56
C ILE A 1005 -14.19 -13.92 -25.11
N ALA A 1006 -14.96 -12.87 -24.81
CA ALA A 1006 -15.46 -12.64 -23.45
C ALA A 1006 -16.39 -13.76 -22.97
N ALA A 1007 -17.23 -14.30 -23.85
CA ALA A 1007 -18.11 -15.44 -23.54
C ALA A 1007 -17.31 -16.71 -23.22
N LEU A 1008 -16.25 -17.00 -23.97
CA LEU A 1008 -15.35 -18.13 -23.70
C LEU A 1008 -14.57 -17.94 -22.40
N GLN A 1009 -14.16 -16.71 -22.08
CA GLN A 1009 -13.54 -16.38 -20.79
C GLN A 1009 -14.51 -16.57 -19.63
N CYS A 1010 -15.79 -16.24 -19.79
CA CYS A 1010 -16.84 -16.55 -18.81
C CYS A 1010 -17.07 -18.07 -18.69
N MET A 1011 -17.05 -18.81 -19.81
CA MET A 1011 -17.12 -20.28 -19.79
C MET A 1011 -15.95 -20.89 -19.04
N HIS A 1012 -14.73 -20.38 -19.24
CA HIS A 1012 -13.57 -20.79 -18.46
C HIS A 1012 -13.77 -20.42 -16.97
N ALA A 1013 -14.19 -19.20 -16.65
CA ALA A 1013 -14.41 -18.78 -15.26
C ALA A 1013 -15.48 -19.61 -14.53
N LEU A 1014 -16.48 -20.13 -15.23
CA LEU A 1014 -17.49 -21.03 -14.66
C LEU A 1014 -16.90 -22.29 -14.02
N THR A 1015 -15.73 -22.77 -14.46
CA THR A 1015 -15.09 -23.97 -13.89
C THR A 1015 -14.64 -23.78 -12.44
N ARG A 1016 -14.61 -22.54 -11.95
CA ARG A 1016 -14.28 -22.19 -10.56
C ARG A 1016 -15.46 -22.35 -9.60
N LEU A 1017 -16.67 -22.54 -10.10
CA LEU A 1017 -17.82 -22.88 -9.26
C LEU A 1017 -17.66 -24.30 -8.67
N PRO A 1018 -18.33 -24.63 -7.56
CA PRO A 1018 -18.23 -25.95 -6.94
C PRO A 1018 -18.54 -27.09 -7.92
N THR A 1019 -17.65 -28.09 -8.00
CA THR A 1019 -17.79 -29.25 -8.92
C THR A 1019 -19.18 -29.88 -8.95
N PRO A 1020 -19.89 -30.08 -7.82
CA PRO A 1020 -21.22 -30.68 -7.82
C PRO A 1020 -22.23 -29.96 -8.71
N VAL A 1021 -22.16 -28.63 -8.84
CA VAL A 1021 -23.11 -27.86 -9.68
C VAL A 1021 -22.74 -27.88 -11.16
N LEU A 1022 -21.48 -28.20 -11.51
CA LEU A 1022 -20.99 -28.20 -12.89
C LEU A 1022 -21.10 -29.57 -13.58
N LEU A 1023 -20.98 -30.66 -12.81
CA LEU A 1023 -21.00 -32.03 -13.33
C LEU A 1023 -22.18 -32.34 -14.28
N PRO A 1024 -23.42 -31.88 -14.02
CA PRO A 1024 -24.55 -32.12 -14.93
C PRO A 1024 -24.35 -31.49 -16.32
N TYR A 1025 -23.57 -30.42 -16.43
CA TYR A 1025 -23.37 -29.63 -17.65
C TYR A 1025 -22.14 -30.08 -18.45
N LYS A 1026 -21.22 -30.83 -17.85
CA LYS A 1026 -19.92 -31.17 -18.46
C LYS A 1026 -20.03 -31.73 -19.88
N LEU A 1027 -20.86 -32.76 -20.08
CA LEU A 1027 -20.94 -33.44 -21.38
C LEU A 1027 -21.49 -32.52 -22.48
N GLN A 1028 -22.53 -31.73 -22.17
CA GLN A 1028 -23.13 -30.81 -23.13
C GLN A 1028 -22.21 -29.63 -23.45
N VAL A 1029 -21.51 -29.08 -22.45
CA VAL A 1029 -20.56 -27.99 -22.62
C VAL A 1029 -19.38 -28.42 -23.49
N ILE A 1030 -18.77 -29.58 -23.21
CA ILE A 1030 -17.63 -30.09 -24.00
C ILE A 1030 -17.99 -30.29 -25.48
N ARG A 1031 -19.22 -30.73 -25.77
CA ARG A 1031 -19.72 -30.86 -27.14
C ARG A 1031 -19.93 -29.51 -27.80
N ALA A 1032 -20.53 -28.54 -27.10
CA ALA A 1032 -20.76 -27.21 -27.63
C ALA A 1032 -19.45 -26.44 -27.87
N LEU A 1033 -18.47 -26.56 -26.96
CA LEU A 1033 -17.14 -25.96 -27.07
C LEU A 1033 -16.28 -26.54 -28.22
N ALA A 1034 -16.71 -27.63 -28.86
CA ALA A 1034 -16.02 -28.14 -30.06
C ALA A 1034 -16.12 -27.16 -31.24
N LYS A 1035 -17.23 -26.43 -31.38
CA LYS A 1035 -17.43 -25.49 -32.50
C LYS A 1035 -16.50 -24.27 -32.44
N PRO A 1036 -16.32 -23.58 -31.29
CA PRO A 1036 -15.35 -22.48 -31.18
C PRO A 1036 -13.87 -22.88 -31.33
N LEU A 1037 -13.52 -24.17 -31.23
CA LEU A 1037 -12.14 -24.63 -31.51
C LEU A 1037 -11.76 -24.49 -32.98
N ASP A 1038 -12.74 -24.57 -33.89
CA ASP A 1038 -12.55 -24.36 -35.32
C ASP A 1038 -12.96 -22.94 -35.77
N ASP A 1039 -12.88 -21.98 -34.85
CA ASP A 1039 -13.24 -20.60 -35.17
C ASP A 1039 -12.26 -19.96 -36.16
N LYS A 1040 -12.76 -19.10 -37.06
CA LYS A 1040 -11.97 -18.36 -38.06
C LYS A 1040 -10.87 -17.46 -37.49
N LYS A 1041 -10.89 -17.09 -36.19
CA LYS A 1041 -9.88 -16.21 -35.56
C LYS A 1041 -9.04 -16.96 -34.51
N ARG A 1042 -7.70 -16.84 -34.61
CA ARG A 1042 -6.73 -17.50 -33.70
C ARG A 1042 -6.98 -17.21 -32.21
N LEU A 1043 -7.26 -15.97 -31.84
CA LEU A 1043 -7.48 -15.60 -30.43
C LEU A 1043 -8.72 -16.29 -29.85
N VAL A 1044 -9.80 -16.44 -30.63
CA VAL A 1044 -11.01 -17.13 -30.18
C VAL A 1044 -10.73 -18.62 -29.97
N ARG A 1045 -9.98 -19.25 -30.89
CA ARG A 1045 -9.53 -20.65 -30.73
C ARG A 1045 -8.69 -20.84 -29.47
N LYS A 1046 -7.80 -19.89 -29.14
CA LYS A 1046 -6.99 -19.92 -27.91
C LYS A 1046 -7.87 -19.96 -26.65
N GLU A 1047 -8.85 -19.07 -26.55
CA GLU A 1047 -9.77 -19.05 -25.41
C GLU A 1047 -10.65 -20.30 -25.36
N ALA A 1048 -11.06 -20.84 -26.52
CA ALA A 1048 -11.80 -22.10 -26.59
C ALA A 1048 -10.98 -23.31 -26.12
N VAL A 1049 -9.69 -23.36 -26.45
CA VAL A 1049 -8.76 -24.39 -25.95
C VAL A 1049 -8.66 -24.30 -24.43
N SER A 1050 -8.47 -23.09 -23.88
CA SER A 1050 -8.39 -22.89 -22.44
C SER A 1050 -9.68 -23.30 -21.73
N ALA A 1051 -10.83 -22.81 -22.21
CA ALA A 1051 -12.12 -23.13 -21.61
C ALA A 1051 -12.41 -24.63 -21.66
N ARG A 1052 -12.23 -25.28 -22.81
CA ARG A 1052 -12.52 -26.71 -22.97
C ARG A 1052 -11.53 -27.62 -22.23
N GLY A 1053 -10.29 -27.17 -22.00
CA GLY A 1053 -9.31 -27.93 -21.22
C GLY A 1053 -9.68 -28.05 -19.73
N GLU A 1054 -10.30 -27.01 -19.18
CA GLU A 1054 -10.71 -26.96 -17.76
C GLU A 1054 -12.07 -27.64 -17.50
N TRP A 1055 -12.95 -27.69 -18.50
CA TRP A 1055 -14.25 -28.39 -18.44
C TRP A 1055 -14.10 -29.90 -18.68
#